data_AF-A0A2V7WM89-F1
#
_entry.id   AF-A0A2V7WM89-F1
#
_cell.length_a   1.000
_cell.length_b   1.000
_cell.length_c   1.000
_cell.angle_alpha   90.00
_cell.angle_beta   90.00
_cell.angle_gamma   90.00
#
_symmetry.space_group_name_H-M   'P 1'
#
loop_
_entity.id
_entity.type
_entity.pdbx_description
1 polymer ?
#
loop_
_entity_poly.entity_id
_entity_poly.type
_entity_poly.pdbx_seq_one_letter_code
_entity_poly.pdbx_strand_id
1 'polypeptide(L)'
;MKSPGAARTGLARAIASIALLAAGLIGCRRASPPPPKLAELRGADVILVTIDTLRADSPHYAGNARVSTPNLDRLAAEGIVFTEAHAHNVVTLPSHANILTGLYPYQHGVRDNEGFRLADSFPTLATLLKAKGYATGAFIGGFPLDSRFGLARGFDVYDERYPEGLESDQFVLPERRASDVLAAAQSWYAAAAGRPRFLWIHLYDCHAPYRPPPPFDTEYVADPYLGEVAGVDRALAPLVEEIESKTGPTFLVVTSDHGEALGDHGEKTHGLFAYEATLHVPLVLWSGARLPHAVDASMARHVDILPTVLEAVGLPIPRNLPGISLLSRRDRAGVDCYFEALSTSLERGWAPLFGVMKDGYKFIDLPLPELYELRSDREERRNLVPQKTDVVRALRPLLPSSKEIGTPSWSSASSETAAKLRSLGYLGGRAPQKEHYTVEDDPKRLVELDGKLHDLVDLYSAGKLAEAERLARDAVLERPSMPTGYEYLSFLQVQKGDVASAVRTLEDARRRNLLDERLASRLALLYSERGASREALALFETSSASENPDVWNALGIVHARAKQLPEAMAAFDSALRLRPNDPVTLQNVGITYLNFGRAGPARNALEKALAANDRLPRAWNARGVLLEQGGRSAEAIASWRRAVELEPGLLDAWMNIAVVAAKRGDVGEQRDALSQFVARASGNLYASDVARARRLLAALPPAK
;
A
#
# COMPACT_ATOMS: atom_id res chain seq x y z
N MET A 1 -18.03 -25.41 -88.00
CA MET A 1 -16.84 -24.88 -87.28
C MET A 1 -17.15 -23.46 -86.84
N LYS A 2 -17.02 -23.18 -85.53
CA LYS A 2 -17.45 -21.94 -84.87
C LYS A 2 -16.48 -20.79 -85.13
N SER A 3 -17.04 -19.59 -85.34
CA SER A 3 -16.36 -18.29 -85.45
C SER A 3 -16.13 -17.68 -84.04
N PRO A 4 -15.04 -16.89 -83.82
CA PRO A 4 -14.67 -16.37 -82.51
C PRO A 4 -15.30 -14.99 -82.26
N GLY A 5 -16.19 -14.89 -81.27
CA GLY A 5 -16.84 -13.63 -80.91
C GLY A 5 -17.46 -13.67 -79.52
N ALA A 6 -16.67 -13.89 -78.47
CA ALA A 6 -17.19 -13.85 -77.08
C ALA A 6 -16.14 -13.60 -75.98
N ALA A 7 -14.97 -13.01 -76.27
CA ALA A 7 -13.92 -12.85 -75.25
C ALA A 7 -13.60 -11.38 -74.85
N ARG A 8 -14.19 -10.37 -75.53
CA ARG A 8 -13.85 -8.95 -75.27
C ARG A 8 -14.85 -8.17 -74.40
N THR A 9 -16.01 -8.73 -74.06
CA THR A 9 -17.02 -8.04 -73.23
C THR A 9 -16.99 -8.42 -71.75
N GLY A 10 -16.32 -9.52 -71.37
CA GLY A 10 -16.15 -9.92 -69.96
C GLY A 10 -15.06 -9.14 -69.21
N LEU A 11 -13.96 -8.83 -69.89
CA LEU A 11 -12.81 -8.13 -69.27
C LEU A 11 -13.12 -6.66 -68.97
N ALA A 12 -13.91 -5.98 -69.82
CA ALA A 12 -14.31 -4.59 -69.60
C ALA A 12 -15.31 -4.42 -68.44
N ARG A 13 -16.19 -5.41 -68.21
CA ARG A 13 -17.10 -5.41 -67.03
C ARG A 13 -16.37 -5.76 -65.74
N ALA A 14 -15.39 -6.67 -65.78
CA ALA A 14 -14.56 -6.99 -64.61
C ALA A 14 -13.69 -5.80 -64.17
N ILE A 15 -13.12 -5.04 -65.11
CA ILE A 15 -12.31 -3.85 -64.81
C ILE A 15 -13.19 -2.70 -64.27
N ALA A 16 -14.41 -2.52 -64.78
CA ALA A 16 -15.35 -1.52 -64.26
C ALA A 16 -15.85 -1.85 -62.83
N SER A 17 -16.07 -3.12 -62.52
CA SER A 17 -16.45 -3.56 -61.15
C SER A 17 -15.28 -3.47 -60.17
N ILE A 18 -14.04 -3.71 -60.60
CA ILE A 18 -12.84 -3.52 -59.77
C ILE A 18 -12.55 -2.03 -59.55
N ALA A 19 -12.81 -1.16 -60.52
CA ALA A 19 -12.68 0.29 -60.36
C ALA A 19 -13.75 0.90 -59.43
N LEU A 20 -14.98 0.34 -59.41
CA LEU A 20 -16.03 0.74 -58.46
C LEU A 20 -15.79 0.19 -57.04
N LEU A 21 -15.20 -1.00 -56.88
CA LEU A 21 -14.72 -1.48 -55.56
C LEU A 21 -13.48 -0.71 -55.08
N ALA A 22 -12.58 -0.29 -55.96
CA ALA A 22 -11.43 0.54 -55.62
C ALA A 22 -11.85 1.97 -55.25
N ALA A 23 -12.86 2.54 -55.91
CA ALA A 23 -13.43 3.84 -55.52
C ALA A 23 -14.21 3.77 -54.19
N GLY A 24 -14.80 2.62 -53.86
CA GLY A 24 -15.44 2.37 -52.55
C GLY A 24 -14.47 2.17 -51.38
N LEU A 25 -13.22 1.75 -51.66
CA LEU A 25 -12.17 1.55 -50.65
C LEU A 25 -11.26 2.76 -50.44
N ILE A 26 -11.28 3.74 -51.35
CA ILE A 26 -10.52 5.01 -51.23
C ILE A 26 -11.35 6.10 -50.51
N GLY A 27 -12.63 5.85 -50.24
CA GLY A 27 -13.57 6.79 -49.61
C GLY A 27 -13.75 6.69 -48.10
N CYS A 28 -13.29 5.63 -47.43
CA CYS A 28 -13.35 5.51 -45.97
C CYS A 28 -12.13 6.16 -45.29
N ARG A 29 -11.93 7.47 -45.51
CA ARG A 29 -11.25 8.25 -44.47
C ARG A 29 -12.15 8.16 -43.24
N ARG A 30 -11.75 7.41 -42.21
CA ARG A 30 -12.36 7.53 -40.87
C ARG A 30 -12.41 9.02 -40.58
N ALA A 31 -13.60 9.61 -40.57
CA ALA A 31 -13.77 11.00 -40.19
C ALA A 31 -13.09 11.16 -38.83
N SER A 32 -12.17 12.13 -38.72
CA SER A 32 -11.53 12.38 -37.44
C SER A 32 -12.64 12.65 -36.41
N PRO A 33 -12.60 12.02 -35.23
CA PRO A 33 -13.64 12.22 -34.23
C PRO A 33 -13.77 13.72 -33.92
N PRO A 34 -15.00 14.22 -33.72
CA PRO A 34 -15.23 15.63 -33.44
C PRO A 34 -14.39 16.07 -32.23
N PRO A 35 -13.91 17.31 -32.18
CA PRO A 35 -13.10 17.78 -31.06
C PRO A 35 -13.92 17.76 -29.74
N PRO A 36 -13.27 17.56 -28.58
CA PRO A 36 -13.91 17.71 -27.28
C PRO A 36 -14.59 19.08 -27.10
N LYS A 37 -15.78 19.10 -26.49
CA LYS A 37 -16.54 20.33 -26.21
C LYS A 37 -16.08 20.98 -24.91
N LEU A 38 -14.80 21.37 -24.82
CA LEU A 38 -14.18 21.87 -23.59
C LEU A 38 -14.87 23.09 -22.98
N ALA A 39 -15.51 23.94 -23.79
CA ALA A 39 -16.29 25.07 -23.29
C ALA A 39 -17.47 24.63 -22.40
N GLU A 40 -18.09 23.48 -22.70
CA GLU A 40 -19.21 22.90 -21.94
C GLU A 40 -18.75 22.18 -20.66
N LEU A 41 -17.43 21.98 -20.50
CA LEU A 41 -16.82 21.35 -19.32
C LEU A 41 -16.30 22.36 -18.30
N ARG A 42 -16.33 23.67 -18.61
CA ARG A 42 -15.89 24.70 -17.68
C ARG A 42 -16.69 24.64 -16.37
N GLY A 43 -16.00 24.50 -15.25
CA GLY A 43 -16.63 24.36 -13.94
C GLY A 43 -17.38 23.03 -13.75
N ALA A 44 -17.12 22.01 -14.57
CA ALA A 44 -17.65 20.67 -14.36
C ALA A 44 -17.23 20.11 -13.01
N ASP A 45 -18.07 19.22 -12.48
CA ASP A 45 -17.62 18.34 -11.40
C ASP A 45 -16.49 17.45 -11.92
N VAL A 46 -15.49 17.22 -11.09
CA VAL A 46 -14.36 16.34 -11.39
C VAL A 46 -14.50 15.12 -10.50
N ILE A 47 -14.52 13.94 -11.11
CA ILE A 47 -14.47 12.67 -10.39
C ILE A 47 -13.21 11.94 -10.85
N LEU A 48 -12.36 11.56 -9.90
CA LEU A 48 -11.18 10.74 -10.12
C LEU A 48 -11.42 9.40 -9.40
N VAL A 49 -11.53 8.32 -10.17
CA VAL A 49 -11.60 6.95 -9.65
C VAL A 49 -10.25 6.28 -9.93
N THR A 50 -9.58 5.88 -8.86
CA THR A 50 -8.34 5.09 -8.90
C THR A 50 -8.63 3.70 -8.35
N ILE A 51 -8.36 2.66 -9.13
CA ILE A 51 -8.56 1.25 -8.75
C ILE A 51 -7.19 0.64 -8.53
N ASP A 52 -6.90 0.16 -7.33
CA ASP A 52 -5.59 -0.36 -6.95
C ASP A 52 -5.25 -1.63 -7.75
N THR A 53 -4.02 -1.71 -8.28
CA THR A 53 -3.46 -2.90 -8.98
C THR A 53 -4.20 -3.39 -10.23
N LEU A 54 -5.12 -2.60 -10.80
CA LEU A 54 -5.89 -2.99 -11.98
C LEU A 54 -5.01 -2.93 -13.24
N ARG A 55 -4.66 -4.09 -13.80
CA ARG A 55 -3.90 -4.19 -15.05
C ARG A 55 -4.70 -3.65 -16.24
N ALA A 56 -4.01 -3.07 -17.22
CA ALA A 56 -4.64 -2.57 -18.45
C ALA A 56 -5.35 -3.67 -19.26
N ASP A 57 -4.89 -4.92 -19.17
CA ASP A 57 -5.44 -6.08 -19.87
C ASP A 57 -6.55 -6.80 -19.09
N SER A 58 -6.91 -6.33 -17.89
CA SER A 58 -7.93 -6.96 -17.05
C SER A 58 -9.37 -6.65 -17.46
N PRO A 59 -9.80 -5.39 -17.70
CA PRO A 59 -11.20 -5.10 -18.01
C PRO A 59 -11.69 -5.72 -19.32
N HIS A 60 -12.99 -5.98 -19.41
CA HIS A 60 -13.59 -6.58 -20.61
C HIS A 60 -13.42 -5.69 -21.86
N TYR A 61 -13.58 -4.37 -21.73
CA TYR A 61 -13.33 -3.42 -22.85
C TYR A 61 -11.89 -3.47 -23.39
N ALA A 62 -10.93 -3.97 -22.60
CA ALA A 62 -9.54 -4.16 -23.04
C ALA A 62 -9.36 -5.46 -23.85
N GLY A 63 -10.43 -6.24 -24.06
CA GLY A 63 -10.44 -7.49 -24.81
C GLY A 63 -10.40 -8.75 -23.95
N ASN A 64 -10.48 -8.63 -22.62
CA ASN A 64 -10.47 -9.78 -21.72
C ASN A 64 -11.87 -10.40 -21.56
N ALA A 65 -12.17 -11.42 -22.37
CA ALA A 65 -13.43 -12.15 -22.31
C ALA A 65 -13.60 -13.03 -21.05
N ARG A 66 -12.61 -13.11 -20.17
CA ARG A 66 -12.66 -13.94 -18.94
C ARG A 66 -13.41 -13.26 -17.79
N VAL A 67 -13.62 -11.95 -17.86
CA VAL A 67 -14.30 -11.15 -16.83
C VAL A 67 -15.40 -10.31 -17.47
N SER A 68 -16.43 -9.98 -16.69
CA SER A 68 -17.50 -9.06 -17.11
C SER A 68 -17.39 -7.76 -16.33
N THR A 69 -17.16 -6.65 -17.04
CA THR A 69 -17.04 -5.30 -16.45
C THR A 69 -18.00 -4.29 -17.11
N PRO A 70 -19.33 -4.53 -17.06
CA PRO A 70 -20.30 -3.75 -17.83
C PRO A 70 -20.30 -2.24 -17.54
N ASN A 71 -19.89 -1.80 -16.35
CA ASN A 71 -19.87 -0.37 -16.02
C ASN A 71 -18.62 0.31 -16.59
N LEU A 72 -17.44 -0.31 -16.43
CA LEU A 72 -16.22 0.15 -17.09
C LEU A 72 -16.35 0.12 -18.62
N ASP A 73 -17.00 -0.91 -19.17
CA ASP A 73 -17.26 -1.03 -20.60
C ASP A 73 -18.14 0.10 -21.12
N ARG A 74 -19.18 0.47 -20.35
CA ARG A 74 -20.06 1.60 -20.69
C ARG A 74 -19.29 2.90 -20.71
N LEU A 75 -18.48 3.17 -19.69
CA LEU A 75 -17.63 4.37 -19.62
C LEU A 75 -16.63 4.41 -20.78
N ALA A 76 -16.03 3.28 -21.15
CA ALA A 76 -15.11 3.16 -22.27
C ALA A 76 -15.80 3.37 -23.63
N ALA A 77 -17.01 2.83 -23.81
CA ALA A 77 -17.79 2.97 -25.04
C ALA A 77 -18.25 4.41 -25.31
N GLU A 78 -18.39 5.22 -24.27
CA GLU A 78 -18.83 6.62 -24.37
C GLU A 78 -17.69 7.64 -24.18
N GLY A 79 -16.53 7.17 -23.70
CA GLY A 79 -15.37 7.99 -23.36
C GLY A 79 -14.20 7.87 -24.35
N ILE A 80 -13.07 8.43 -23.92
CA ILE A 80 -11.78 8.27 -24.58
C ILE A 80 -10.98 7.22 -23.81
N VAL A 81 -10.63 6.12 -24.47
CA VAL A 81 -9.80 5.05 -23.94
C VAL A 81 -8.36 5.26 -24.39
N PHE A 82 -7.41 5.28 -23.45
CA PHE A 82 -5.98 5.34 -23.75
C PHE A 82 -5.36 3.95 -23.63
N THR A 83 -4.94 3.37 -24.76
CA THR A 83 -4.42 1.99 -24.80
C THR A 83 -2.94 1.91 -24.45
N GLU A 84 -2.24 3.04 -24.36
CA GLU A 84 -0.81 3.14 -24.00
C GLU A 84 -0.63 4.02 -22.76
N ALA A 85 -1.43 3.80 -21.72
CA ALA A 85 -1.36 4.54 -20.46
C ALA A 85 -0.43 3.85 -19.46
N HIS A 86 0.51 4.61 -18.88
CA HIS A 86 1.54 4.06 -18.01
C HIS A 86 1.64 4.79 -16.67
N ALA A 87 1.80 4.00 -15.60
CA ALA A 87 2.26 4.44 -14.30
C ALA A 87 3.77 4.74 -14.31
N HIS A 88 4.26 5.38 -13.24
CA HIS A 88 5.68 5.67 -13.04
C HIS A 88 6.31 4.90 -11.88
N ASN A 89 5.47 4.32 -11.03
CA ASN A 89 5.85 3.49 -9.90
C ASN A 89 5.01 2.23 -9.93
N VAL A 90 5.46 1.26 -9.16
CA VAL A 90 4.84 -0.05 -8.98
C VAL A 90 4.22 -0.21 -7.58
N VAL A 91 4.02 0.92 -6.88
CA VAL A 91 3.48 0.99 -5.51
C VAL A 91 2.60 2.25 -5.33
N THR A 92 1.61 2.13 -4.46
CA THR A 92 0.45 3.01 -4.35
C THR A 92 0.73 4.49 -4.08
N LEU A 93 1.42 4.84 -3.00
CA LEU A 93 1.62 6.20 -2.52
C LEU A 93 2.32 7.10 -3.56
N PRO A 94 3.50 6.74 -4.12
CA PRO A 94 4.15 7.57 -5.14
C PRO A 94 3.33 7.63 -6.43
N SER A 95 2.64 6.55 -6.83
CA SER A 95 1.73 6.59 -7.99
C SER A 95 0.63 7.64 -7.83
N HIS A 96 0.02 7.73 -6.66
CA HIS A 96 -0.99 8.76 -6.38
C HIS A 96 -0.40 10.16 -6.24
N ALA A 97 0.83 10.29 -5.71
CA ALA A 97 1.55 11.56 -5.73
C ALA A 97 1.79 12.04 -7.18
N ASN A 98 2.14 11.15 -8.11
CA ASN A 98 2.27 11.49 -9.53
C ASN A 98 0.95 12.01 -10.12
N ILE A 99 -0.15 11.26 -9.91
CA ILE A 99 -1.49 11.59 -10.43
C ILE A 99 -1.94 12.96 -9.91
N LEU A 100 -1.80 13.18 -8.59
CA LEU A 100 -2.33 14.36 -7.93
C LEU A 100 -1.44 15.59 -8.09
N THR A 101 -0.16 15.47 -8.43
CA THR A 101 0.75 16.62 -8.61
C THR A 101 1.12 16.89 -10.06
N GLY A 102 0.96 15.90 -10.94
CA GLY A 102 1.44 15.96 -12.31
C GLY A 102 2.97 15.95 -12.41
N LEU A 103 3.68 15.48 -11.38
CA LEU A 103 5.14 15.43 -11.28
C LEU A 103 5.64 13.99 -11.23
N TYR A 104 6.89 13.77 -11.64
CA TYR A 104 7.56 12.48 -11.49
C TYR A 104 8.01 12.20 -10.04
N PRO A 105 8.32 10.94 -9.69
CA PRO A 105 8.70 10.55 -8.33
C PRO A 105 9.91 11.29 -7.78
N TYR A 106 10.93 11.48 -8.62
CA TYR A 106 12.13 12.23 -8.24
C TYR A 106 11.86 13.73 -8.07
N GLN A 107 10.80 14.29 -8.66
CA GLN A 107 10.47 15.71 -8.55
C GLN A 107 9.71 16.03 -7.27
N HIS A 108 8.77 15.16 -6.85
CA HIS A 108 8.03 15.34 -5.60
C HIS A 108 8.67 14.63 -4.40
N GLY A 109 9.64 13.74 -4.63
CA GLY A 109 10.47 13.12 -3.61
C GLY A 109 9.84 11.95 -2.85
N VAL A 110 8.65 11.48 -3.25
CA VAL A 110 7.98 10.31 -2.67
C VAL A 110 8.28 9.13 -3.58
N ARG A 111 8.93 8.10 -3.05
CA ARG A 111 9.58 7.04 -3.86
C ARG A 111 9.10 5.63 -3.53
N ASP A 112 8.38 5.49 -2.43
CA ASP A 112 7.84 4.23 -1.92
C ASP A 112 6.67 4.50 -0.97
N ASN A 113 5.95 3.46 -0.57
CA ASN A 113 4.89 3.53 0.43
C ASN A 113 5.44 3.79 1.84
N GLU A 114 6.61 3.23 2.15
CA GLU A 114 7.20 3.36 3.48
C GLU A 114 8.18 4.53 3.62
N GLY A 115 7.97 5.33 4.66
CA GLY A 115 8.91 6.34 5.12
C GLY A 115 8.98 7.59 4.24
N PHE A 116 8.01 7.73 3.34
CA PHE A 116 7.81 8.92 2.53
C PHE A 116 6.52 9.64 2.88
N ARG A 117 6.54 10.95 2.68
CA ARG A 117 5.39 11.84 2.81
C ARG A 117 5.48 12.90 1.74
N LEU A 118 4.37 13.22 1.08
CA LEU A 118 4.33 14.35 0.16
C LEU A 118 4.50 15.66 0.93
N ALA A 119 5.49 16.47 0.54
CA ALA A 119 5.77 17.74 1.21
C ALA A 119 4.64 18.77 0.98
N ASP A 120 4.44 19.65 1.96
CA ASP A 120 3.34 20.62 1.94
C ASP A 120 3.48 21.69 0.84
N SER A 121 4.69 21.84 0.30
CA SER A 121 5.05 22.78 -0.76
C SER A 121 4.52 22.41 -2.15
N PHE A 122 4.19 21.14 -2.41
CA PHE A 122 3.81 20.69 -3.76
C PHE A 122 2.30 20.81 -4.00
N PRO A 123 1.79 21.73 -4.84
CA PRO A 123 0.36 21.82 -5.12
C PRO A 123 -0.18 20.50 -5.67
N THR A 124 -1.32 20.07 -5.12
CA THR A 124 -2.08 18.92 -5.62
C THR A 124 -3.32 19.37 -6.38
N LEU A 125 -3.90 18.47 -7.17
CA LEU A 125 -5.18 18.67 -7.86
C LEU A 125 -6.26 19.17 -6.89
N ALA A 126 -6.33 18.57 -5.69
CA ALA A 126 -7.22 19.01 -4.62
C ALA A 126 -6.98 20.47 -4.24
N THR A 127 -5.74 20.85 -3.91
CA THR A 127 -5.43 22.24 -3.54
C THR A 127 -5.71 23.25 -4.66
N LEU A 128 -5.46 22.89 -5.91
CA LEU A 128 -5.68 23.75 -7.07
C LEU A 128 -7.16 23.97 -7.33
N LEU A 129 -7.97 22.91 -7.29
CA LEU A 129 -9.43 22.98 -7.44
C LEU A 129 -10.08 23.69 -6.25
N LYS A 130 -9.60 23.41 -5.03
CA LYS A 130 -10.07 24.07 -3.81
C LYS A 130 -9.89 25.58 -3.87
N ALA A 131 -8.73 26.05 -4.33
CA ALA A 131 -8.45 27.46 -4.54
C ALA A 131 -9.37 28.13 -5.58
N LYS A 132 -10.10 27.35 -6.37
CA LYS A 132 -11.09 27.80 -7.36
C LYS A 132 -12.54 27.59 -6.91
N GLY A 133 -12.75 27.31 -5.63
CA GLY A 133 -14.08 27.25 -5.01
C GLY A 133 -14.75 25.89 -5.09
N TYR A 134 -14.04 24.83 -5.49
CA TYR A 134 -14.60 23.49 -5.49
C TYR A 134 -14.87 23.00 -4.06
N ALA A 135 -15.97 22.26 -3.87
CA ALA A 135 -16.09 21.31 -2.77
C ALA A 135 -15.17 20.14 -3.05
N THR A 136 -14.47 19.63 -2.04
CA THR A 136 -13.40 18.64 -2.25
C THR A 136 -13.57 17.47 -1.29
N GLY A 137 -13.74 16.25 -1.80
CA GLY A 137 -13.91 15.03 -1.02
C GLY A 137 -12.98 13.93 -1.50
N ALA A 138 -12.36 13.20 -0.58
CA ALA A 138 -11.57 12.01 -0.84
C ALA A 138 -12.10 10.83 -0.01
N PHE A 139 -12.25 9.67 -0.64
CA PHE A 139 -12.74 8.44 -0.04
C PHE A 139 -11.76 7.33 -0.35
N ILE A 140 -11.06 6.86 0.69
CA ILE A 140 -9.85 6.06 0.58
C ILE A 140 -10.09 4.64 1.10
N GLY A 141 -9.79 3.65 0.24
CA GLY A 141 -9.84 2.23 0.56
C GLY A 141 -8.54 1.62 1.11
N GLY A 142 -7.39 2.26 0.88
CA GLY A 142 -6.05 1.69 1.13
C GLY A 142 -5.17 2.49 2.08
N PHE A 143 -4.50 1.81 3.02
CA PHE A 143 -3.64 2.43 4.03
C PHE A 143 -2.48 3.28 3.49
N PRO A 144 -1.79 2.93 2.38
CA PRO A 144 -0.72 3.76 1.82
C PRO A 144 -1.14 5.19 1.46
N LEU A 145 -2.44 5.49 1.48
CA LEU A 145 -3.01 6.81 1.20
C LEU A 145 -3.60 7.48 2.44
N ASP A 146 -3.28 7.03 3.66
CA ASP A 146 -3.65 7.71 4.89
C ASP A 146 -3.15 9.18 4.89
N SER A 147 -3.93 10.08 5.49
CA SER A 147 -3.71 11.52 5.56
C SER A 147 -2.33 11.88 6.12
N ARG A 148 -1.75 11.01 6.96
CA ARG A 148 -0.37 11.14 7.46
C ARG A 148 0.68 11.23 6.36
N PHE A 149 0.43 10.64 5.18
CA PHE A 149 1.34 10.64 4.03
C PHE A 149 1.24 11.91 3.17
N GLY A 150 0.41 12.89 3.57
CA GLY A 150 0.43 14.25 3.03
C GLY A 150 -0.48 14.50 1.84
N LEU A 151 -1.30 13.51 1.43
CA LEU A 151 -2.23 13.64 0.30
C LEU A 151 -3.55 14.35 0.64
N ALA A 152 -3.91 14.42 1.91
CA ALA A 152 -5.20 14.98 2.36
C ALA A 152 -5.34 16.51 2.17
N ARG A 153 -4.25 17.20 1.84
CA ARG A 153 -4.25 18.65 1.73
C ARG A 153 -5.14 19.13 0.57
N GLY A 154 -6.03 20.05 0.89
CA GLY A 154 -6.97 20.64 -0.08
C GLY A 154 -8.33 19.95 -0.13
N PHE A 155 -8.53 18.85 0.60
CA PHE A 155 -9.83 18.21 0.76
C PHE A 155 -10.62 18.80 1.95
N ASP A 156 -11.93 19.03 1.77
CA ASP A 156 -12.87 19.37 2.84
C ASP A 156 -13.20 18.15 3.69
N VAL A 157 -13.29 16.99 3.03
CA VAL A 157 -13.56 15.69 3.65
C VAL A 157 -12.51 14.70 3.15
N TYR A 158 -11.82 14.05 4.08
CA TYR A 158 -10.88 12.96 3.81
C TYR A 158 -11.31 11.74 4.62
N ASP A 159 -11.99 10.79 3.97
CA ASP A 159 -12.54 9.60 4.60
C ASP A 159 -11.61 8.40 4.41
N GLU A 160 -10.90 8.05 5.47
CA GLU A 160 -9.95 6.95 5.57
C GLU A 160 -10.34 5.94 6.67
N ARG A 161 -11.65 5.77 6.91
CA ARG A 161 -12.16 4.93 7.99
C ARG A 161 -12.17 3.45 7.59
N TYR A 162 -11.30 2.66 8.21
CA TYR A 162 -11.27 1.20 8.05
C TYR A 162 -12.25 0.50 9.00
N PRO A 163 -12.84 -0.65 8.61
CA PRO A 163 -13.70 -1.45 9.49
C PRO A 163 -13.04 -1.76 10.84
N GLU A 164 -13.84 -1.87 11.90
CA GLU A 164 -13.36 -2.23 13.23
C GLU A 164 -12.99 -3.71 13.32
N GLY A 165 -11.84 -4.06 13.93
CA GLY A 165 -11.72 -5.39 14.56
C GLY A 165 -10.47 -6.26 14.37
N LEU A 166 -9.30 -5.83 13.87
CA LEU A 166 -8.12 -6.74 13.85
C LEU A 166 -6.78 -6.05 14.20
N GLU A 167 -5.91 -6.85 14.81
CA GLU A 167 -4.74 -6.50 15.63
C GLU A 167 -3.58 -5.86 14.83
N SER A 168 -2.75 -5.03 15.50
CA SER A 168 -1.58 -4.38 14.89
C SER A 168 -0.33 -5.28 14.84
N ASP A 169 -0.39 -6.51 15.33
CA ASP A 169 0.68 -7.51 15.35
C ASP A 169 0.47 -8.67 14.35
N GLN A 170 -0.68 -8.67 13.65
CA GLN A 170 -0.98 -9.59 12.56
C GLN A 170 -0.51 -8.99 11.24
N PHE A 171 0.05 -9.82 10.35
CA PHE A 171 0.38 -9.43 8.97
C PHE A 171 -0.88 -9.25 8.10
N VAL A 172 -2.02 -8.82 8.67
CA VAL A 172 -3.26 -8.57 7.92
C VAL A 172 -3.94 -7.28 8.39
N LEU A 173 -3.87 -6.23 7.58
CA LEU A 173 -4.75 -5.07 7.73
C LEU A 173 -6.12 -5.40 7.10
N PRO A 174 -7.25 -5.10 7.76
CA PRO A 174 -8.56 -5.23 7.13
C PRO A 174 -8.73 -4.19 6.01
N GLU A 175 -9.09 -4.69 4.83
CA GLU A 175 -9.41 -3.92 3.63
C GLU A 175 -10.73 -3.18 3.80
N ARG A 176 -10.82 -1.92 3.36
CA ARG A 176 -12.11 -1.24 3.22
C ARG A 176 -12.63 -1.52 1.81
N ARG A 177 -13.71 -2.31 1.74
CA ARG A 177 -14.30 -2.76 0.47
C ARG A 177 -14.76 -1.61 -0.41
N ALA A 178 -14.61 -1.79 -1.72
CA ALA A 178 -15.02 -0.83 -2.74
C ALA A 178 -16.47 -0.34 -2.56
N SER A 179 -17.40 -1.22 -2.18
CA SER A 179 -18.81 -0.88 -1.91
C SER A 179 -18.96 0.16 -0.80
N ASP A 180 -18.18 0.05 0.28
CA ASP A 180 -18.26 0.94 1.44
C ASP A 180 -17.62 2.30 1.15
N VAL A 181 -16.54 2.30 0.35
CA VAL A 181 -15.92 3.54 -0.16
C VAL A 181 -16.92 4.29 -1.05
N LEU A 182 -17.52 3.59 -2.02
CA LEU A 182 -18.44 4.18 -3.00
C LEU A 182 -19.73 4.70 -2.35
N ALA A 183 -20.31 3.96 -1.40
CA ALA A 183 -21.50 4.42 -0.68
C ALA A 183 -21.26 5.72 0.10
N ALA A 184 -20.09 5.83 0.76
CA ALA A 184 -19.70 7.04 1.48
C ALA A 184 -19.44 8.21 0.49
N ALA A 185 -18.76 7.92 -0.63
CA ALA A 185 -18.48 8.90 -1.66
C ALA A 185 -19.76 9.47 -2.30
N GLN A 186 -20.73 8.62 -2.65
CA GLN A 186 -22.03 9.02 -3.19
C GLN A 186 -22.82 9.88 -2.21
N SER A 187 -22.86 9.46 -0.93
CA SER A 187 -23.53 10.23 0.12
C SER A 187 -22.96 11.65 0.24
N TRP A 188 -21.63 11.78 0.20
CA TRP A 188 -21.00 13.10 0.19
C TRP A 188 -21.24 13.86 -1.11
N TYR A 189 -21.15 13.19 -2.26
CA TYR A 189 -21.38 13.82 -3.55
C TYR A 189 -22.76 14.46 -3.58
N ALA A 190 -23.83 13.73 -3.25
CA ALA A 190 -25.18 14.25 -3.16
C ALA A 190 -25.31 15.43 -2.17
N ALA A 191 -24.68 15.35 -0.99
CA ALA A 191 -24.74 16.40 0.04
C ALA A 191 -23.96 17.68 -0.33
N ALA A 192 -22.88 17.57 -1.10
CA ALA A 192 -22.00 18.67 -1.46
C ALA A 192 -22.51 19.51 -2.66
N ALA A 193 -23.79 19.42 -3.01
CA ALA A 193 -24.40 20.14 -4.12
C ALA A 193 -24.36 21.67 -3.96
N GLY A 194 -24.47 22.40 -5.07
CA GLY A 194 -24.57 23.88 -5.08
C GLY A 194 -23.27 24.62 -5.47
N ARG A 195 -22.14 23.92 -5.58
CA ARG A 195 -20.90 24.40 -6.21
C ARG A 195 -20.20 23.23 -6.92
N PRO A 196 -19.24 23.49 -7.84
CA PRO A 196 -18.47 22.41 -8.47
C PRO A 196 -17.79 21.52 -7.42
N ARG A 197 -17.76 20.21 -7.68
CA ARG A 197 -17.23 19.20 -6.76
C ARG A 197 -16.00 18.54 -7.37
N PHE A 198 -14.98 18.30 -6.55
CA PHE A 198 -13.90 17.39 -6.85
C PHE A 198 -14.00 16.21 -5.90
N LEU A 199 -14.20 15.03 -6.46
CA LEU A 199 -14.34 13.78 -5.75
C LEU A 199 -13.22 12.84 -6.16
N TRP A 200 -12.37 12.44 -5.21
CA TRP A 200 -11.41 11.37 -5.41
C TRP A 200 -11.90 10.11 -4.68
N ILE A 201 -12.04 9.02 -5.43
CA ILE A 201 -12.43 7.70 -4.93
C ILE A 201 -11.25 6.76 -5.21
N HIS A 202 -10.67 6.20 -4.16
CA HIS A 202 -9.67 5.15 -4.27
C HIS A 202 -10.24 3.82 -3.79
N LEU A 203 -10.29 2.84 -4.68
CA LEU A 203 -10.78 1.48 -4.42
C LEU A 203 -9.56 0.57 -4.28
N TYR A 204 -9.45 -0.10 -3.13
CA TYR A 204 -8.29 -0.95 -2.79
C TYR A 204 -8.39 -2.36 -3.39
N ASP A 205 -9.61 -2.86 -3.60
CA ASP A 205 -9.83 -4.02 -4.47
C ASP A 205 -9.29 -3.60 -5.88
N CYS A 206 -8.27 -4.24 -6.47
CA CYS A 206 -8.03 -5.66 -6.68
C CYS A 206 -6.67 -6.16 -6.10
N HIS A 207 -6.25 -5.65 -4.95
CA HIS A 207 -4.95 -5.95 -4.34
C HIS A 207 -4.90 -7.33 -3.66
N ALA A 208 -3.69 -7.91 -3.55
CA ALA A 208 -3.48 -9.17 -2.81
C ALA A 208 -3.60 -8.98 -1.27
N PRO A 209 -4.16 -9.94 -0.52
CA PRO A 209 -4.70 -11.22 -0.96
C PRO A 209 -6.11 -11.07 -1.58
N TYR A 210 -6.29 -11.59 -2.79
CA TYR A 210 -7.56 -11.47 -3.53
C TYR A 210 -8.69 -12.23 -2.82
N ARG A 211 -9.72 -11.50 -2.38
CA ARG A 211 -10.86 -12.00 -1.62
C ARG A 211 -12.16 -11.40 -2.19
N PRO A 212 -12.51 -11.74 -3.44
CA PRO A 212 -13.64 -11.15 -4.14
C PRO A 212 -14.96 -11.29 -3.35
N PRO A 213 -15.87 -10.31 -3.45
CA PRO A 213 -17.17 -10.42 -2.79
C PRO A 213 -18.10 -11.40 -3.54
N PRO A 214 -19.08 -12.02 -2.86
CA PRO A 214 -20.08 -12.84 -3.53
C PRO A 214 -20.88 -12.07 -4.60
N PRO A 215 -21.23 -12.70 -5.74
CA PRO A 215 -21.00 -14.11 -6.09
C PRO A 215 -19.61 -14.39 -6.71
N PHE A 216 -18.75 -13.38 -6.84
CA PHE A 216 -17.51 -13.46 -7.60
C PHE A 216 -16.45 -14.38 -6.96
N ASP A 217 -16.53 -14.58 -5.65
CA ASP A 217 -15.78 -15.62 -4.92
C ASP A 217 -16.03 -17.04 -5.44
N THR A 218 -17.25 -17.32 -5.91
CA THR A 218 -17.63 -18.62 -6.47
C THR A 218 -17.53 -18.67 -7.98
N GLU A 219 -17.76 -17.56 -8.68
CA GLU A 219 -17.67 -17.49 -10.15
C GLU A 219 -16.22 -17.50 -10.64
N TYR A 220 -15.30 -16.90 -9.88
CA TYR A 220 -13.90 -16.69 -10.25
C TYR A 220 -12.92 -17.48 -9.35
N VAL A 221 -13.31 -18.65 -8.85
CA VAL A 221 -12.45 -19.49 -7.98
C VAL A 221 -11.07 -19.77 -8.59
N ALA A 222 -10.99 -19.91 -9.91
CA ALA A 222 -9.74 -20.18 -10.62
C ALA A 222 -8.85 -18.95 -10.81
N ASP A 223 -9.40 -17.74 -10.68
CA ASP A 223 -8.71 -16.47 -10.89
C ASP A 223 -9.35 -15.39 -9.99
N PRO A 224 -9.11 -15.44 -8.67
CA PRO A 224 -9.79 -14.57 -7.71
C PRO A 224 -9.47 -13.08 -7.92
N TYR A 225 -8.35 -12.77 -8.58
CA TYR A 225 -8.04 -11.41 -9.01
C TYR A 225 -9.09 -10.88 -10.00
N LEU A 226 -9.46 -11.65 -11.02
CA LEU A 226 -10.56 -11.25 -11.92
C LEU A 226 -11.92 -11.20 -11.20
N GLY A 227 -12.09 -11.98 -10.14
CA GLY A 227 -13.23 -11.85 -9.25
C GLY A 227 -13.30 -10.49 -8.56
N GLU A 228 -12.16 -9.96 -8.10
CA GLU A 228 -12.07 -8.63 -7.50
C GLU A 228 -12.37 -7.55 -8.56
N VAL A 229 -11.84 -7.71 -9.77
CA VAL A 229 -12.12 -6.80 -10.91
C VAL A 229 -13.63 -6.74 -11.20
N ALA A 230 -14.31 -7.88 -11.23
CA ALA A 230 -15.77 -7.95 -11.40
C ALA A 230 -16.52 -7.34 -10.20
N GLY A 231 -16.03 -7.56 -8.98
CA GLY A 231 -16.53 -6.97 -7.74
C GLY A 231 -16.49 -5.44 -7.74
N VAL A 232 -15.36 -4.87 -8.12
CA VAL A 232 -15.16 -3.42 -8.29
C VAL A 232 -16.09 -2.87 -9.34
N ASP A 233 -16.16 -3.49 -10.53
CA ASP A 233 -17.07 -3.04 -11.58
C ASP A 233 -18.53 -3.05 -11.12
N ARG A 234 -18.95 -4.08 -10.39
CA ARG A 234 -20.30 -4.13 -9.80
C ARG A 234 -20.52 -3.00 -8.81
N ALA A 235 -19.55 -2.71 -7.95
CA ALA A 235 -19.65 -1.65 -6.96
C ALA A 235 -19.76 -0.26 -7.61
N LEU A 236 -19.16 -0.05 -8.79
CA LEU A 236 -19.24 1.22 -9.53
C LEU A 236 -20.64 1.56 -10.06
N ALA A 237 -21.52 0.57 -10.23
CA ALA A 237 -22.81 0.75 -10.90
C ALA A 237 -23.62 1.96 -10.40
N PRO A 238 -23.85 2.15 -9.09
CA PRO A 238 -24.70 3.26 -8.63
C PRO A 238 -24.05 4.62 -8.85
N LEU A 239 -22.71 4.71 -8.87
CA LEU A 239 -22.00 5.95 -9.18
C LEU A 239 -22.16 6.28 -10.67
N VAL A 240 -22.01 5.29 -11.55
CA VAL A 240 -22.19 5.45 -13.00
C VAL A 240 -23.62 5.90 -13.33
N GLU A 241 -24.62 5.29 -12.70
CA GLU A 241 -26.03 5.69 -12.86
C GLU A 241 -26.29 7.13 -12.36
N GLU A 242 -25.69 7.53 -11.23
CA GLU A 242 -25.82 8.88 -10.68
C GLU A 242 -25.19 9.94 -11.60
N ILE A 243 -24.01 9.69 -12.17
CA ILE A 243 -23.34 10.66 -13.04
C ILE A 243 -24.00 10.77 -14.42
N GLU A 244 -24.55 9.68 -14.95
CA GLU A 244 -25.25 9.65 -16.24
C GLU A 244 -26.62 10.33 -16.17
N SER A 245 -27.34 10.15 -15.05
CA SER A 245 -28.65 10.77 -14.83
C SER A 245 -28.56 12.28 -14.53
N LYS A 246 -27.37 12.78 -14.19
CA LYS A 246 -27.16 14.20 -13.85
C LYS A 246 -27.16 15.09 -15.09
N THR A 247 -27.84 16.23 -15.00
CA THR A 247 -27.91 17.23 -16.08
C THR A 247 -26.67 18.13 -16.20
N GLY A 248 -26.01 18.42 -15.07
CA GLY A 248 -24.81 19.26 -15.00
C GLY A 248 -23.56 18.55 -15.53
N PRO A 249 -22.55 19.31 -16.04
CA PRO A 249 -21.34 18.72 -16.59
C PRO A 249 -20.51 18.00 -15.50
N THR A 250 -20.02 16.81 -15.83
CA THR A 250 -19.15 15.97 -15.00
C THR A 250 -18.02 15.46 -15.88
N PHE A 251 -16.77 15.62 -15.43
CA PHE A 251 -15.57 15.07 -16.05
C PHE A 251 -15.03 13.96 -15.15
N LEU A 252 -15.12 12.72 -15.63
CA LEU A 252 -14.67 11.52 -14.94
C LEU A 252 -13.33 11.05 -15.52
N VAL A 253 -12.41 10.72 -14.63
CA VAL A 253 -11.18 9.98 -14.93
C VAL A 253 -11.25 8.66 -14.19
N VAL A 254 -11.15 7.54 -14.90
CA VAL A 254 -10.96 6.21 -14.31
C VAL A 254 -9.59 5.70 -14.70
N THR A 255 -8.79 5.32 -13.71
CA THR A 255 -7.46 4.75 -13.95
C THR A 255 -7.06 3.80 -12.83
N SER A 256 -5.91 3.16 -12.99
CA SER A 256 -5.24 2.45 -11.91
C SER A 256 -3.99 3.22 -11.49
N ASP A 257 -3.50 2.98 -10.29
CA ASP A 257 -2.28 3.58 -9.78
C ASP A 257 -1.02 2.78 -10.21
N HIS A 258 -1.15 1.47 -10.37
CA HIS A 258 -0.21 0.56 -11.03
C HIS A 258 -0.91 -0.77 -11.33
N GLY A 259 -0.25 -1.68 -12.04
CA GLY A 259 -0.76 -3.02 -12.33
C GLY A 259 -0.38 -4.06 -11.27
N GLU A 260 -0.40 -5.32 -11.67
CA GLU A 260 -0.13 -6.50 -10.84
C GLU A 260 0.60 -7.56 -11.68
N ALA A 261 1.69 -8.13 -11.15
CA ALA A 261 2.50 -9.09 -11.90
C ALA A 261 1.79 -10.44 -12.07
N LEU A 262 1.05 -10.92 -11.06
CA LEU A 262 0.33 -12.20 -11.11
C LEU A 262 1.22 -13.41 -11.49
N GLY A 263 2.49 -13.38 -11.07
CA GLY A 263 3.49 -14.40 -11.42
C GLY A 263 4.30 -14.09 -12.69
N ASP A 264 3.97 -13.03 -13.44
CA ASP A 264 4.75 -12.61 -14.60
C ASP A 264 6.19 -12.31 -14.18
N HIS A 265 7.15 -12.83 -14.95
CA HIS A 265 8.60 -12.75 -14.65
C HIS A 265 9.01 -13.28 -13.26
N GLY A 266 8.18 -14.11 -12.64
CA GLY A 266 8.42 -14.71 -11.32
C GLY A 266 7.99 -13.84 -10.14
N GLU A 267 7.54 -12.61 -10.37
CA GLU A 267 7.03 -11.73 -9.32
C GLU A 267 5.59 -12.09 -8.99
N LYS A 268 5.29 -12.37 -7.71
CA LYS A 268 3.95 -12.83 -7.30
C LYS A 268 2.90 -11.74 -7.36
N THR A 269 3.25 -10.55 -6.88
CA THR A 269 2.37 -9.38 -6.76
C THR A 269 2.99 -8.18 -7.47
N HIS A 270 3.51 -7.19 -6.75
CA HIS A 270 4.12 -5.99 -7.29
C HIS A 270 5.17 -5.44 -6.31
N GLY A 271 5.95 -4.46 -6.76
CA GLY A 271 6.99 -3.79 -5.96
C GLY A 271 8.43 -4.17 -6.35
N LEU A 272 8.62 -5.30 -7.04
CA LEU A 272 9.93 -5.80 -7.46
C LEU A 272 10.32 -5.32 -8.86
N PHE A 273 9.48 -5.57 -9.87
CA PHE A 273 9.78 -5.21 -11.26
C PHE A 273 8.82 -4.18 -11.84
N ALA A 274 9.33 -3.42 -12.80
CA ALA A 274 8.61 -2.39 -13.53
C ALA A 274 8.30 -2.83 -14.97
N TYR A 275 7.78 -4.06 -15.13
CA TYR A 275 7.31 -4.61 -16.40
C TYR A 275 5.93 -4.03 -16.77
N GLU A 276 5.45 -4.27 -17.98
CA GLU A 276 4.12 -3.84 -18.46
C GLU A 276 3.02 -4.40 -17.55
N ALA A 277 3.20 -5.59 -16.98
CA ALA A 277 2.26 -6.16 -16.02
C ALA A 277 1.99 -5.24 -14.82
N THR A 278 2.98 -4.44 -14.38
CA THR A 278 2.86 -3.50 -13.25
C THR A 278 2.81 -2.03 -13.66
N LEU A 279 3.19 -1.66 -14.88
CA LEU A 279 3.18 -0.26 -15.33
C LEU A 279 2.10 0.08 -16.34
N HIS A 280 1.62 -0.88 -17.14
CA HIS A 280 0.58 -0.64 -18.14
C HIS A 280 -0.79 -0.67 -17.46
N VAL A 281 -1.44 0.49 -17.40
CA VAL A 281 -2.66 0.71 -16.62
C VAL A 281 -3.84 1.12 -17.49
N PRO A 282 -5.09 0.84 -17.09
CA PRO A 282 -6.24 1.38 -17.76
C PRO A 282 -6.32 2.90 -17.56
N LEU A 283 -6.79 3.62 -18.57
CA LEU A 283 -7.12 5.04 -18.46
C LEU A 283 -8.28 5.39 -19.38
N VAL A 284 -9.39 5.84 -18.77
CA VAL A 284 -10.60 6.26 -19.45
C VAL A 284 -10.98 7.67 -19.00
N LEU A 285 -11.22 8.55 -19.96
CA LEU A 285 -11.80 9.88 -19.74
C LEU A 285 -13.25 9.88 -20.21
N TRP A 286 -14.19 10.32 -19.37
CA TRP A 286 -15.62 10.32 -19.69
C TRP A 286 -16.29 11.65 -19.33
N SER A 287 -17.22 12.09 -20.19
CA SER A 287 -18.13 13.21 -19.92
C SER A 287 -19.41 13.13 -20.77
N GLY A 288 -19.86 11.90 -21.06
CA GLY A 288 -20.93 11.64 -22.03
C GLY A 288 -20.69 12.37 -23.36
N ALA A 289 -21.73 12.96 -23.94
CA ALA A 289 -21.69 13.64 -25.24
C ALA A 289 -20.77 14.88 -25.34
N ARG A 290 -20.08 15.29 -24.26
CA ARG A 290 -19.10 16.39 -24.26
C ARG A 290 -17.71 15.93 -24.70
N LEU A 291 -17.39 14.65 -24.52
CA LEU A 291 -16.20 14.03 -25.10
C LEU A 291 -16.63 13.13 -26.26
N PRO A 292 -15.86 13.10 -27.36
CA PRO A 292 -16.08 12.10 -28.41
C PRO A 292 -15.67 10.72 -27.90
N HIS A 293 -16.38 9.67 -28.31
CA HIS A 293 -15.82 8.33 -28.21
C HIS A 293 -14.55 8.25 -29.07
N ALA A 294 -13.46 7.77 -28.46
CA ALA A 294 -12.20 7.53 -29.16
C ALA A 294 -11.36 6.46 -28.46
N VAL A 295 -10.54 5.77 -29.25
CA VAL A 295 -9.47 4.91 -28.75
C VAL A 295 -8.15 5.55 -29.18
N ASP A 296 -7.35 5.97 -28.22
CA ASP A 296 -6.10 6.70 -28.40
C ASP A 296 -4.91 5.81 -28.01
N ALA A 297 -4.08 5.49 -29.00
CA ALA A 297 -2.88 4.67 -28.83
C ALA A 297 -1.60 5.49 -28.66
N SER A 298 -1.70 6.81 -28.46
CA SER A 298 -0.53 7.62 -28.12
C SER A 298 -0.30 7.64 -26.62
N MET A 299 0.98 7.61 -26.22
CA MET A 299 1.41 7.41 -24.83
C MET A 299 0.72 8.39 -23.88
N ALA A 300 0.07 7.86 -22.85
CA ALA A 300 -0.49 8.61 -21.74
C ALA A 300 0.24 8.21 -20.46
N ARG A 301 0.36 9.14 -19.51
CA ARG A 301 1.15 8.97 -18.29
C ARG A 301 0.37 9.49 -17.09
N HIS A 302 0.62 9.01 -15.88
CA HIS A 302 -0.04 9.55 -14.69
C HIS A 302 0.18 11.04 -14.51
N VAL A 303 1.38 11.53 -14.85
CA VAL A 303 1.68 12.98 -14.81
C VAL A 303 0.79 13.82 -15.73
N ASP A 304 0.18 13.21 -16.76
CA ASP A 304 -0.70 13.88 -17.72
C ASP A 304 -2.11 14.13 -17.14
N ILE A 305 -2.51 13.47 -16.05
CA ILE A 305 -3.88 13.56 -15.49
C ILE A 305 -4.17 14.96 -14.93
N LEU A 306 -3.29 15.51 -14.08
CA LEU A 306 -3.47 16.86 -13.52
C LEU A 306 -3.66 17.94 -14.60
N PRO A 307 -2.77 18.11 -15.60
CA PRO A 307 -2.97 19.11 -16.64
C PRO A 307 -4.22 18.83 -17.49
N THR A 308 -4.60 17.56 -17.67
CA THR A 308 -5.84 17.18 -18.36
C THR A 308 -7.08 17.65 -17.62
N VAL A 309 -7.16 17.41 -16.31
CA VAL A 309 -8.29 17.86 -15.48
C VAL A 309 -8.38 19.38 -15.48
N LEU A 310 -7.26 20.09 -15.30
CA LEU A 310 -7.25 21.54 -15.31
C LEU A 310 -7.72 22.11 -16.65
N GLU A 311 -7.29 21.53 -17.78
CA GLU A 311 -7.80 21.92 -19.10
C GLU A 311 -9.30 21.68 -19.23
N ALA A 312 -9.79 20.50 -18.82
CA ALA A 312 -11.18 20.13 -18.91
C ALA A 312 -12.08 21.16 -18.22
N VAL A 313 -11.73 21.55 -16.99
CA VAL A 313 -12.53 22.52 -16.21
C VAL A 313 -12.23 23.99 -16.53
N GLY A 314 -11.33 24.26 -17.47
CA GLY A 314 -11.00 25.61 -17.93
C GLY A 314 -10.11 26.41 -16.96
N LEU A 315 -9.26 25.72 -16.20
CA LEU A 315 -8.30 26.31 -15.26
C LEU A 315 -6.89 26.40 -15.86
N PRO A 316 -6.05 27.34 -15.41
CA PRO A 316 -4.69 27.49 -15.91
C PRO A 316 -3.81 26.30 -15.51
N ILE A 317 -3.08 25.76 -16.48
CA ILE A 317 -2.09 24.69 -16.26
C ILE A 317 -0.76 25.32 -15.79
N PRO A 318 -0.15 24.84 -14.70
CA PRO A 318 1.18 25.27 -14.27
C PRO A 318 2.25 25.05 -15.36
N ARG A 319 3.15 26.03 -15.55
CA ARG A 319 4.07 26.09 -16.71
C ARG A 319 5.19 25.03 -16.74
N ASN A 320 5.46 24.36 -15.63
CA ASN A 320 6.63 23.48 -15.46
C ASN A 320 6.25 22.03 -15.13
N LEU A 321 5.04 21.59 -15.49
CA LEU A 321 4.67 20.19 -15.36
C LEU A 321 5.33 19.37 -16.47
N PRO A 322 5.88 18.18 -16.18
CA PRO A 322 6.25 17.21 -17.21
C PRO A 322 5.02 16.69 -17.97
N GLY A 323 3.87 16.67 -17.31
CA GLY A 323 2.60 16.26 -17.88
C GLY A 323 2.07 17.21 -18.95
N ILE A 324 1.42 16.65 -19.97
CA ILE A 324 0.68 17.36 -21.01
C ILE A 324 -0.79 16.93 -20.97
N SER A 325 -1.70 17.84 -21.28
CA SER A 325 -3.11 17.46 -21.34
C SER A 325 -3.39 16.46 -22.47
N LEU A 326 -4.18 15.44 -22.15
CA LEU A 326 -4.65 14.40 -23.05
C LEU A 326 -5.82 14.84 -23.95
N LEU A 327 -6.46 15.98 -23.66
CA LEU A 327 -7.63 16.45 -24.42
C LEU A 327 -7.24 17.25 -25.67
N SER A 328 -6.28 18.17 -25.57
CA SER A 328 -5.89 19.05 -26.69
C SER A 328 -4.64 18.59 -27.45
N ARG A 329 -3.75 17.80 -26.84
CA ARG A 329 -2.47 17.42 -27.44
C ARG A 329 -2.50 15.99 -27.97
N ARG A 330 -2.86 15.87 -29.25
CA ARG A 330 -2.94 14.58 -29.97
C ARG A 330 -1.58 14.09 -30.49
N ASP A 331 -0.63 14.99 -30.74
CA ASP A 331 0.73 14.61 -31.11
C ASP A 331 1.61 14.53 -29.86
N ARG A 332 1.85 13.30 -29.42
CA ARG A 332 2.70 12.95 -28.27
C ARG A 332 4.00 12.28 -28.75
N ALA A 333 4.39 12.48 -30.01
CA ALA A 333 5.65 11.95 -30.54
C ALA A 333 6.86 12.52 -29.79
N GLY A 334 7.83 11.66 -29.50
CA GLY A 334 9.07 12.04 -28.81
C GLY A 334 8.93 12.32 -27.32
N VAL A 335 7.73 12.22 -26.75
CA VAL A 335 7.52 12.23 -25.30
C VAL A 335 8.15 10.97 -24.70
N ASP A 336 8.86 11.13 -23.60
CA ASP A 336 9.42 10.06 -22.79
C ASP A 336 8.62 9.83 -21.51
N CYS A 337 8.76 8.63 -20.95
CA CYS A 337 8.14 8.23 -19.70
C CYS A 337 9.18 7.60 -18.79
N TYR A 338 9.59 8.33 -17.76
CA TYR A 338 10.40 7.79 -16.67
C TYR A 338 9.57 6.88 -15.76
N PHE A 339 10.18 5.82 -15.24
CA PHE A 339 9.59 4.95 -14.22
C PHE A 339 10.66 4.36 -13.29
N GLU A 340 10.23 3.84 -12.14
CA GLU A 340 11.10 3.22 -11.14
C GLU A 340 10.39 2.16 -10.30
N ALA A 341 11.17 1.21 -9.77
CA ALA A 341 10.76 0.27 -8.74
C ALA A 341 11.86 0.19 -7.67
N LEU A 342 11.59 0.75 -6.49
CA LEU A 342 12.62 1.00 -5.48
C LEU A 342 12.42 0.27 -4.17
N SER A 343 11.28 -0.38 -3.93
CA SER A 343 10.96 -0.99 -2.63
C SER A 343 12.05 -1.98 -2.20
N THR A 344 12.46 -2.90 -3.07
CA THR A 344 13.54 -3.85 -2.71
C THR A 344 14.92 -3.20 -2.56
N SER A 345 15.19 -2.11 -3.27
CA SER A 345 16.44 -1.36 -3.09
C SER A 345 16.47 -0.64 -1.74
N LEU A 346 15.35 -0.05 -1.34
CA LEU A 346 15.21 0.72 -0.11
C LEU A 346 15.15 -0.18 1.12
N GLU A 347 14.41 -1.29 1.04
CA GLU A 347 14.17 -2.20 2.15
C GLU A 347 15.26 -3.26 2.31
N ARG A 348 15.84 -3.74 1.19
CA ARG A 348 16.68 -4.96 1.16
C ARG A 348 18.06 -4.75 0.55
N GLY A 349 18.33 -3.57 0.01
CA GLY A 349 19.64 -3.18 -0.50
C GLY A 349 19.98 -3.87 -1.82
N TRP A 350 18.95 -4.20 -2.60
CA TRP A 350 19.09 -4.73 -3.96
C TRP A 350 19.32 -3.57 -4.94
N ALA A 351 19.67 -3.89 -6.19
CA ALA A 351 19.91 -2.87 -7.20
C ALA A 351 18.63 -2.06 -7.47
N PRO A 352 18.69 -0.72 -7.43
CA PRO A 352 17.54 0.12 -7.72
C PRO A 352 17.18 0.02 -9.21
N LEU A 353 15.89 -0.19 -9.49
CA LEU A 353 15.39 -0.28 -10.86
C LEU A 353 14.91 1.10 -11.31
N PHE A 354 15.56 1.62 -12.35
CA PHE A 354 15.13 2.82 -13.07
C PHE A 354 14.89 2.48 -14.53
N GLY A 355 14.02 3.23 -15.19
CA GLY A 355 13.82 3.04 -16.61
C GLY A 355 13.17 4.21 -17.32
N VAL A 356 13.18 4.12 -18.65
CA VAL A 356 12.56 5.09 -19.54
C VAL A 356 11.90 4.39 -20.73
N MET A 357 10.71 4.85 -21.08
CA MET A 357 10.03 4.49 -22.32
C MET A 357 10.09 5.66 -23.29
N LYS A 358 10.47 5.40 -24.55
CA LYS A 358 10.44 6.38 -25.63
C LYS A 358 10.40 5.69 -26.99
N ASP A 359 9.60 6.24 -27.90
CA ASP A 359 9.50 5.78 -29.30
C ASP A 359 9.19 4.27 -29.45
N GLY A 360 8.41 3.72 -28.51
CA GLY A 360 8.01 2.30 -28.49
C GLY A 360 9.06 1.35 -27.89
N TYR A 361 10.20 1.87 -27.43
CA TYR A 361 11.21 1.12 -26.69
C TYR A 361 11.10 1.39 -25.19
N LYS A 362 11.34 0.36 -24.39
CA LYS A 362 11.43 0.43 -22.93
C LYS A 362 12.81 -0.04 -22.49
N PHE A 363 13.55 0.83 -21.82
CA PHE A 363 14.87 0.54 -21.29
C PHE A 363 14.80 0.47 -19.76
N ILE A 364 15.32 -0.62 -19.19
CA ILE A 364 15.45 -0.85 -17.75
C ILE A 364 16.94 -0.88 -17.41
N ASP A 365 17.37 0.03 -16.53
CA ASP A 365 18.73 0.10 -16.03
C ASP A 365 18.86 -0.65 -14.71
N LEU A 366 19.52 -1.80 -14.82
CA LEU A 366 19.90 -2.70 -13.75
C LEU A 366 21.29 -3.27 -14.07
N PRO A 367 21.98 -3.92 -13.11
CA PRO A 367 23.25 -4.61 -13.39
C PRO A 367 23.17 -5.58 -14.58
N LEU A 368 22.02 -6.24 -14.77
CA LEU A 368 21.64 -6.92 -16.00
C LEU A 368 20.61 -6.03 -16.73
N PRO A 369 21.05 -5.14 -17.65
CA PRO A 369 20.16 -4.19 -18.30
C PRO A 369 19.25 -4.86 -19.33
N GLU A 370 18.07 -4.27 -19.53
CA GLU A 370 17.03 -4.81 -20.41
C GLU A 370 16.49 -3.75 -21.35
N LEU A 371 16.15 -4.17 -22.57
CA LEU A 371 15.56 -3.32 -23.60
C LEU A 371 14.49 -4.11 -24.35
N TYR A 372 13.29 -3.57 -24.43
CA TYR A 372 12.16 -4.19 -25.11
C TYR A 372 11.56 -3.26 -26.16
N GLU A 373 11.02 -3.85 -27.24
CA GLU A 373 10.24 -3.16 -28.26
C GLU A 373 8.76 -3.51 -28.06
N LEU A 374 8.06 -2.68 -27.27
CA LEU A 374 6.74 -2.97 -26.70
C LEU A 374 5.66 -3.28 -27.75
N ARG A 375 5.79 -2.71 -28.96
CA ARG A 375 4.86 -2.98 -30.06
C ARG A 375 4.88 -4.43 -30.55
N SER A 376 6.01 -5.11 -30.38
CA SER A 376 6.21 -6.49 -30.85
C SER A 376 6.40 -7.49 -29.70
N ASP A 377 6.70 -7.01 -28.50
CA ASP A 377 7.01 -7.80 -27.33
C ASP A 377 6.43 -7.12 -26.07
N ARG A 378 5.10 -7.10 -25.96
CA ARG A 378 4.39 -6.53 -24.79
C ARG A 378 4.66 -7.32 -23.51
N GLU A 379 4.89 -8.62 -23.63
CA GLU A 379 5.20 -9.50 -22.50
C GLU A 379 6.67 -9.40 -22.05
N GLU A 380 7.48 -8.58 -22.75
CA GLU A 380 8.88 -8.27 -22.40
C GLU A 380 9.75 -9.54 -22.25
N ARG A 381 9.57 -10.50 -23.16
CA ARG A 381 10.30 -11.78 -23.09
C ARG A 381 11.65 -11.76 -23.80
N ARG A 382 11.85 -10.82 -24.71
CA ARG A 382 13.03 -10.77 -25.58
C ARG A 382 13.86 -9.52 -25.33
N ASN A 383 14.84 -9.65 -24.43
CA ASN A 383 15.81 -8.58 -24.19
C ASN A 383 16.65 -8.28 -25.44
N LEU A 384 16.57 -7.04 -25.93
CA LEU A 384 17.22 -6.52 -27.14
C LEU A 384 18.54 -5.76 -26.89
N VAL A 385 19.01 -5.66 -25.64
CA VAL A 385 20.27 -4.95 -25.32
C VAL A 385 21.45 -5.40 -26.21
N PRO A 386 21.69 -6.70 -26.44
CA PRO A 386 22.80 -7.14 -27.29
C PRO A 386 22.67 -6.72 -28.76
N GLN A 387 21.44 -6.53 -29.27
CA GLN A 387 21.17 -6.25 -30.68
C GLN A 387 20.98 -4.76 -31.00
N LYS A 388 20.62 -3.94 -30.00
CA LYS A 388 20.19 -2.53 -30.17
C LYS A 388 20.96 -1.57 -29.26
N THR A 389 22.29 -1.72 -29.22
CA THR A 389 23.16 -0.92 -28.33
C THR A 389 23.13 0.58 -28.62
N ASP A 390 22.81 0.97 -29.86
CA ASP A 390 22.58 2.34 -30.28
C ASP A 390 21.33 2.94 -29.60
N VAL A 391 20.23 2.17 -29.54
CA VAL A 391 19.01 2.57 -28.83
C VAL A 391 19.28 2.72 -27.34
N VAL A 392 19.97 1.76 -26.72
CA VAL A 392 20.36 1.86 -25.29
C VAL A 392 21.18 3.13 -25.04
N ARG A 393 22.13 3.46 -25.91
CA ARG A 393 22.96 4.67 -25.78
C ARG A 393 22.14 5.96 -25.93
N ALA A 394 21.05 5.93 -26.69
CA ALA A 394 20.15 7.06 -26.86
C ALA A 394 19.17 7.22 -25.67
N LEU A 395 18.74 6.12 -25.06
CA LEU A 395 17.77 6.13 -23.95
C LEU A 395 18.41 6.38 -22.58
N ARG A 396 19.59 5.81 -22.32
CA ARG A 396 20.27 5.91 -21.02
C ARG A 396 20.44 7.36 -20.52
N PRO A 397 20.80 8.36 -21.37
CA PRO A 397 20.90 9.76 -20.92
C PRO A 397 19.58 10.43 -20.55
N LEU A 398 18.43 9.80 -20.84
CA LEU A 398 17.11 10.31 -20.45
C LEU A 398 16.74 9.96 -19.00
N LEU A 399 17.49 9.03 -18.38
CA LEU A 399 17.32 8.75 -16.97
C LEU A 399 17.74 9.98 -16.14
N PRO A 400 16.98 10.32 -15.07
CA PRO A 400 17.34 11.43 -14.20
C PRO A 400 18.72 11.18 -13.59
N SER A 401 19.52 12.23 -13.51
CA SER A 401 20.84 12.17 -12.89
C SER A 401 20.74 11.89 -11.39
N SER A 402 21.80 11.36 -10.79
CA SER A 402 21.86 11.15 -9.34
C SER A 402 21.61 12.43 -8.52
N LYS A 403 21.93 13.60 -9.08
CA LYS A 403 21.62 14.90 -8.47
C LYS A 403 20.13 15.24 -8.50
N GLU A 404 19.42 14.85 -9.56
CA GLU A 404 17.97 15.07 -9.71
C GLU A 404 17.15 14.07 -8.90
N ILE A 405 17.64 12.83 -8.79
CA ILE A 405 17.07 11.81 -7.93
C ILE A 405 17.14 12.23 -6.45
N GLY A 406 18.21 12.96 -6.07
CA GLY A 406 18.45 13.43 -4.71
C GLY A 406 18.65 12.27 -3.71
N THR A 407 19.05 12.59 -2.47
CA THR A 407 18.92 11.63 -1.37
C THR A 407 17.48 11.72 -0.88
N PRO A 408 16.68 10.64 -0.95
CA PRO A 408 15.29 10.71 -0.50
C PRO A 408 15.24 11.08 0.99
N SER A 409 14.42 12.07 1.35
CA SER A 409 14.18 12.48 2.74
C SER A 409 13.27 11.45 3.41
N TRP A 410 13.84 10.30 3.77
CA TRP A 410 13.14 9.24 4.46
C TRP A 410 12.90 9.61 5.93
N SER A 411 11.65 9.61 6.37
CA SER A 411 11.29 9.75 7.78
C SER A 411 10.87 8.39 8.32
N SER A 412 11.45 7.95 9.43
CA SER A 412 11.06 6.67 10.04
C SER A 412 9.56 6.63 10.34
N ALA A 413 8.85 5.70 9.71
CA ALA A 413 7.44 5.44 9.98
C ALA A 413 7.22 5.10 11.47
N SER A 414 6.02 5.33 12.00
CA SER A 414 5.71 4.90 13.37
C SER A 414 5.70 3.40 13.50
N SER A 415 6.06 2.86 14.68
CA SER A 415 5.93 1.42 14.97
C SER A 415 4.57 0.84 14.53
N GLU A 416 3.48 1.59 14.72
CA GLU A 416 2.14 1.26 14.23
C GLU A 416 2.03 1.33 12.69
N THR A 417 2.55 2.40 12.06
CA THR A 417 2.55 2.56 10.60
C THR A 417 3.37 1.47 9.92
N ALA A 418 4.56 1.17 10.45
CA ALA A 418 5.43 0.12 9.96
C ALA A 418 4.80 -1.27 10.19
N ALA A 419 4.03 -1.46 11.27
CA ALA A 419 3.30 -2.71 11.47
C ALA A 419 2.16 -2.88 10.46
N LYS A 420 1.42 -1.81 10.20
CA LYS A 420 0.38 -1.74 9.17
C LYS A 420 0.97 -1.96 7.77
N LEU A 421 2.08 -1.32 7.42
CA LEU A 421 2.77 -1.56 6.14
C LEU A 421 3.27 -3.01 6.03
N ARG A 422 3.86 -3.57 7.10
CA ARG A 422 4.23 -5.00 7.15
C ARG A 422 3.05 -5.91 6.91
N SER A 423 1.88 -5.57 7.44
CA SER A 423 0.65 -6.33 7.23
C SER A 423 0.08 -6.25 5.81
N LEU A 424 0.64 -5.40 4.96
CA LEU A 424 0.31 -5.27 3.55
C LEU A 424 1.44 -5.80 2.65
N GLY A 425 2.46 -6.46 3.23
CA GLY A 425 3.62 -6.96 2.49
C GLY A 425 4.78 -5.98 2.37
N TYR A 426 4.60 -4.70 2.74
CA TYR A 426 5.66 -3.68 2.74
C TYR A 426 6.53 -3.80 3.97
N LEU A 427 7.82 -4.02 3.79
CA LEU A 427 8.68 -4.27 4.94
C LEU A 427 9.19 -2.98 5.52
N GLY A 428 8.95 -2.87 6.83
CA GLY A 428 9.67 -1.98 7.71
C GLY A 428 11.15 -1.89 7.33
N GLY A 429 11.73 -0.70 7.31
CA GLY A 429 13.18 -0.52 7.44
C GLY A 429 13.96 -0.18 6.18
N ARG A 430 15.19 0.29 6.41
CA ARG A 430 16.08 0.84 5.38
C ARG A 430 17.34 0.00 5.30
N ALA A 431 17.57 -0.65 4.17
CA ALA A 431 18.85 -1.24 3.88
C ALA A 431 19.89 -0.15 3.53
N PRO A 432 21.15 -0.32 3.97
CA PRO A 432 22.22 0.55 3.53
C PRO A 432 22.38 0.46 2.01
N GLN A 433 22.36 1.62 1.35
CA GLN A 433 22.59 1.72 -0.10
C GLN A 433 24.06 1.43 -0.42
N LYS A 434 24.29 0.70 -1.51
CA LYS A 434 25.65 0.38 -1.96
C LYS A 434 26.12 1.44 -2.95
N GLU A 435 27.41 1.72 -2.95
CA GLU A 435 28.00 2.57 -4.00
C GLU A 435 27.99 1.86 -5.36
N HIS A 436 28.12 0.53 -5.34
CA HIS A 436 28.19 -0.30 -6.54
C HIS A 436 27.32 -1.54 -6.38
N TYR A 437 26.42 -1.74 -7.34
CA TYR A 437 25.57 -2.92 -7.43
C TYR A 437 26.11 -3.87 -8.50
N THR A 438 26.10 -5.16 -8.20
CA THR A 438 26.58 -6.22 -9.09
C THR A 438 25.42 -7.08 -9.59
N VAL A 439 25.70 -8.04 -10.47
CA VAL A 439 24.69 -9.01 -10.93
C VAL A 439 24.09 -9.84 -9.80
N GLU A 440 24.80 -10.00 -8.66
CA GLU A 440 24.31 -10.67 -7.45
C GLU A 440 23.29 -9.84 -6.66
N ASP A 441 23.17 -8.56 -7.00
CA ASP A 441 22.21 -7.63 -6.41
C ASP A 441 21.02 -7.36 -7.34
N ASP A 442 21.04 -7.94 -8.54
CA ASP A 442 19.99 -7.75 -9.54
C ASP A 442 18.70 -8.46 -9.09
N PRO A 443 17.55 -7.77 -9.06
CA PRO A 443 16.25 -8.36 -8.76
C PRO A 443 15.95 -9.66 -9.51
N LYS A 444 16.44 -9.82 -10.75
CA LYS A 444 16.26 -11.06 -11.54
C LYS A 444 16.94 -12.28 -10.96
N ARG A 445 17.99 -12.11 -10.15
CA ARG A 445 18.65 -13.20 -9.40
C ARG A 445 17.98 -13.48 -8.06
N LEU A 446 17.14 -12.55 -7.60
CA LEU A 446 16.61 -12.51 -6.23
C LEU A 446 15.09 -12.68 -6.17
N VAL A 447 14.41 -12.78 -7.31
CA VAL A 447 12.95 -12.99 -7.40
C VAL A 447 12.48 -14.25 -6.68
N GLU A 448 13.23 -15.35 -6.75
CA GLU A 448 12.90 -16.58 -6.01
C GLU A 448 13.02 -16.38 -4.49
N LEU A 449 14.02 -15.60 -4.05
CA LEU A 449 14.17 -15.22 -2.64
C LEU A 449 13.02 -14.31 -2.20
N ASP A 450 12.61 -13.34 -3.02
CA ASP A 450 11.42 -12.52 -2.79
C ASP A 450 10.15 -13.38 -2.66
N GLY A 451 9.98 -14.35 -3.56
CA GLY A 451 8.87 -15.30 -3.51
C GLY A 451 8.80 -16.08 -2.21
N LYS A 452 9.95 -16.51 -1.65
CA LYS A 452 10.02 -17.16 -0.33
C LYS A 452 9.62 -16.25 0.82
N LEU A 453 9.96 -14.96 0.75
CA LEU A 453 9.57 -13.98 1.76
C LEU A 453 8.05 -13.74 1.74
N HIS A 454 7.43 -13.72 0.55
CA HIS A 454 5.97 -13.70 0.41
C HIS A 454 5.32 -14.98 1.00
N ASP A 455 5.81 -16.16 0.63
CA ASP A 455 5.28 -17.43 1.16
C ASP A 455 5.39 -17.51 2.68
N LEU A 456 6.45 -16.95 3.25
CA LEU A 456 6.63 -16.87 4.70
C LEU A 456 5.50 -16.09 5.36
N VAL A 457 5.11 -14.94 4.79
CA VAL A 457 4.02 -14.11 5.30
C VAL A 457 2.70 -14.85 5.19
N ASP A 458 2.43 -15.51 4.06
CA ASP A 458 1.22 -16.33 3.87
C ASP A 458 1.14 -17.47 4.88
N LEU A 459 2.25 -18.18 5.10
CA LEU A 459 2.35 -19.26 6.09
C LEU A 459 2.14 -18.73 7.51
N TYR A 460 2.69 -17.57 7.85
CA TYR A 460 2.47 -16.92 9.14
C TYR A 460 0.98 -16.59 9.34
N SER A 461 0.36 -15.95 8.35
CA SER A 461 -1.06 -15.58 8.37
C SER A 461 -1.98 -16.80 8.45
N ALA A 462 -1.55 -17.94 7.89
CA ALA A 462 -2.23 -19.23 8.02
C ALA A 462 -1.95 -19.97 9.35
N GLY A 463 -1.20 -19.37 10.28
CA GLY A 463 -0.83 -19.97 11.57
C GLY A 463 0.24 -21.07 11.49
N LYS A 464 0.87 -21.27 10.32
CA LYS A 464 1.89 -22.31 10.07
C LYS A 464 3.29 -21.83 10.46
N LEU A 465 3.45 -21.42 11.72
CA LEU A 465 4.68 -20.78 12.24
C LEU A 465 5.96 -21.60 12.01
N ALA A 466 5.91 -22.94 12.08
CA ALA A 466 7.08 -23.78 11.89
C ALA A 466 7.57 -23.80 10.43
N GLU A 467 6.65 -23.73 9.48
CA GLU A 467 6.98 -23.69 8.05
C GLU A 467 7.49 -22.30 7.66
N ALA A 468 6.86 -21.24 8.18
CA ALA A 468 7.32 -19.86 8.02
C ALA A 468 8.76 -19.69 8.54
N GLU A 469 9.07 -20.21 9.74
CA GLU A 469 10.44 -20.11 10.30
C GLU A 469 11.48 -20.85 9.44
N ARG A 470 11.10 -21.97 8.83
CA ARG A 470 11.99 -22.71 7.91
C ARG A 470 12.34 -21.84 6.70
N LEU A 471 11.35 -21.21 6.05
CA LEU A 471 11.61 -20.29 4.93
C LEU A 471 12.46 -19.10 5.35
N ALA A 472 12.21 -18.53 6.54
CA ALA A 472 13.01 -17.43 7.08
C ALA A 472 14.49 -17.83 7.25
N ARG A 473 14.73 -19.05 7.72
CA ARG A 473 16.07 -19.62 7.87
C ARG A 473 16.73 -19.84 6.53
N ASP A 474 16.01 -20.35 5.55
CA ASP A 474 16.52 -20.55 4.19
C ASP A 474 16.90 -19.21 3.55
N ALA A 475 16.09 -18.16 3.74
CA ALA A 475 16.39 -16.81 3.28
C ALA A 475 17.69 -16.25 3.89
N VAL A 476 17.94 -16.48 5.18
CA VAL A 476 19.21 -16.11 5.84
C VAL A 476 20.40 -16.91 5.27
N LEU A 477 20.20 -18.19 4.98
CA LEU A 477 21.26 -19.04 4.41
C LEU A 477 21.61 -18.64 2.96
N GLU A 478 20.60 -18.32 2.16
CA GLU A 478 20.76 -17.93 0.77
C GLU A 478 21.36 -16.52 0.63
N ARG A 479 20.93 -15.58 1.48
CA ARG A 479 21.44 -14.21 1.48
C ARG A 479 21.83 -13.75 2.89
N PRO A 480 22.96 -14.24 3.43
CA PRO A 480 23.39 -13.93 4.80
C PRO A 480 23.86 -12.48 4.98
N SER A 481 23.91 -11.68 3.91
CA SER A 481 24.19 -10.25 3.94
C SER A 481 22.91 -9.40 4.02
N MET A 482 21.71 -9.99 4.01
CA MET A 482 20.44 -9.27 3.98
C MET A 482 19.81 -9.20 5.38
N PRO A 483 19.72 -8.00 6.01
CA PRO A 483 19.14 -7.84 7.35
C PRO A 483 17.70 -8.37 7.48
N THR A 484 16.91 -8.23 6.42
CA THR A 484 15.51 -8.64 6.35
C THR A 484 15.29 -10.12 6.69
N GLY A 485 16.19 -11.02 6.26
CA GLY A 485 16.09 -12.44 6.62
C GLY A 485 16.23 -12.67 8.12
N TYR A 486 17.16 -11.96 8.77
CA TYR A 486 17.37 -12.02 10.22
C TYR A 486 16.18 -11.45 10.99
N GLU A 487 15.57 -10.39 10.45
CA GLU A 487 14.37 -9.82 11.04
C GLU A 487 13.24 -10.83 11.10
N TYR A 488 12.85 -11.40 9.96
CA TYR A 488 11.77 -12.39 9.88
C TYR A 488 12.06 -13.61 10.75
N LEU A 489 13.28 -14.15 10.68
CA LEU A 489 13.66 -15.31 11.46
C LEU A 489 13.58 -15.02 12.97
N SER A 490 14.12 -13.88 13.42
CA SER A 490 14.04 -13.49 14.84
C SER A 490 12.60 -13.23 15.28
N PHE A 491 11.77 -12.63 14.42
CA PHE A 491 10.36 -12.37 14.69
C PHE A 491 9.60 -13.68 14.89
N LEU A 492 9.70 -14.61 13.94
CA LEU A 492 9.00 -15.89 14.00
C LEU A 492 9.45 -16.74 15.20
N GLN A 493 10.74 -16.67 15.56
CA GLN A 493 11.27 -17.31 16.76
C GLN A 493 10.65 -16.73 18.05
N VAL A 494 10.52 -15.40 18.14
CA VAL A 494 9.82 -14.75 19.27
C VAL A 494 8.35 -15.16 19.32
N GLN A 495 7.65 -15.18 18.18
CA GLN A 495 6.24 -15.58 18.11
C GLN A 495 6.03 -17.05 18.54
N LYS A 496 7.02 -17.91 18.31
CA LYS A 496 7.03 -19.30 18.81
C LYS A 496 7.44 -19.44 20.29
N GLY A 497 7.81 -18.34 20.95
CA GLY A 497 8.34 -18.33 22.32
C GLY A 497 9.82 -18.77 22.44
N ASP A 498 10.53 -18.96 21.33
CA ASP A 498 11.97 -19.30 21.32
C ASP A 498 12.85 -18.03 21.29
N VAL A 499 12.78 -17.27 22.38
CA VAL A 499 13.59 -16.06 22.59
C VAL A 499 15.10 -16.36 22.52
N ALA A 500 15.52 -17.56 22.92
CA ALA A 500 16.93 -17.95 22.90
C ALA A 500 17.47 -18.05 21.46
N SER A 501 16.70 -18.65 20.54
CA SER A 501 17.05 -18.65 19.11
C SER A 501 17.00 -17.25 18.51
N ALA A 502 15.99 -16.44 18.84
CA ALA A 502 15.87 -15.08 18.33
C ALA A 502 17.12 -14.23 18.67
N VAL A 503 17.60 -14.31 19.92
CA VAL A 503 18.84 -13.64 20.33
C VAL A 503 20.05 -14.17 19.55
N ARG A 504 20.19 -15.50 19.36
CA ARG A 504 21.29 -16.07 18.55
C ARG A 504 21.27 -15.60 17.10
N THR A 505 20.08 -15.50 16.51
CA THR A 505 19.88 -15.01 15.13
C THR A 505 20.35 -13.56 15.01
N LEU A 506 19.91 -12.68 15.90
CA LEU A 506 20.31 -11.26 15.87
C LEU A 506 21.78 -11.05 16.27
N GLU A 507 22.34 -11.92 17.10
CA GLU A 507 23.78 -11.95 17.37
C GLU A 507 24.61 -12.37 16.15
N ASP A 508 24.06 -13.23 15.29
CA ASP A 508 24.69 -13.54 14.00
C ASP A 508 24.67 -12.33 13.06
N ALA A 509 23.54 -11.61 12.97
CA ALA A 509 23.47 -10.34 12.26
C ALA A 509 24.49 -9.33 12.81
N ARG A 510 24.66 -9.26 14.14
CA ARG A 510 25.69 -8.42 14.80
C ARG A 510 27.10 -8.75 14.37
N ARG A 511 27.48 -10.03 14.40
CA ARG A 511 28.83 -10.48 13.97
C ARG A 511 29.11 -10.16 12.50
N ARG A 512 28.07 -10.02 11.68
CA ARG A 512 28.15 -9.69 10.25
C ARG A 512 28.04 -8.19 9.97
N ASN A 513 27.98 -7.35 11.00
CA ASN A 513 27.79 -5.90 10.88
C ASN A 513 26.49 -5.52 10.15
N LEU A 514 25.42 -6.28 10.39
CA LEU A 514 24.09 -6.06 9.78
C LEU A 514 23.08 -5.41 10.73
N LEU A 515 23.48 -5.05 11.96
CA LEU A 515 22.58 -4.37 12.89
C LEU A 515 22.37 -2.91 12.45
N ASP A 516 21.25 -2.66 11.79
CA ASP A 516 20.64 -1.34 11.74
C ASP A 516 20.02 -0.96 13.10
N GLU A 517 19.57 0.28 13.25
CA GLU A 517 18.96 0.78 14.49
C GLU A 517 17.77 -0.07 14.97
N ARG A 518 17.05 -0.69 14.04
CA ARG A 518 15.87 -1.50 14.32
C ARG A 518 16.26 -2.88 14.85
N LEU A 519 17.15 -3.60 14.17
CA LEU A 519 17.64 -4.90 14.63
C LEU A 519 18.40 -4.74 15.95
N ALA A 520 19.14 -3.64 16.12
CA ALA A 520 19.75 -3.28 17.40
C ALA A 520 18.69 -3.08 18.50
N SER A 521 17.64 -2.31 18.22
CA SER A 521 16.53 -2.10 19.18
C SER A 521 15.82 -3.42 19.54
N ARG A 522 15.56 -4.29 18.55
CA ARG A 522 14.98 -5.63 18.79
C ARG A 522 15.88 -6.49 19.68
N LEU A 523 17.17 -6.57 19.35
CA LEU A 523 18.13 -7.33 20.15
C LEU A 523 18.23 -6.76 21.58
N ALA A 524 18.25 -5.44 21.74
CA ALA A 524 18.30 -4.79 23.04
C ALA A 524 17.05 -5.08 23.89
N LEU A 525 15.86 -5.06 23.29
CA LEU A 525 14.62 -5.42 23.96
C LEU A 525 14.67 -6.88 24.43
N LEU A 526 15.14 -7.82 23.58
CA LEU A 526 15.29 -9.24 23.95
C LEU A 526 16.34 -9.45 25.05
N TYR A 527 17.45 -8.70 25.03
CA TYR A 527 18.43 -8.73 26.13
C TYR A 527 17.84 -8.23 27.44
N SER A 528 17.08 -7.13 27.37
CA SER A 528 16.39 -6.57 28.54
C SER A 528 15.35 -7.53 29.12
N GLU A 529 14.63 -8.30 28.30
CA GLU A 529 13.70 -9.35 28.76
C GLU A 529 14.39 -10.45 29.57
N ARG A 530 15.65 -10.74 29.24
CA ARG A 530 16.46 -11.76 29.91
C ARG A 530 17.24 -11.22 31.11
N GLY A 531 17.05 -9.95 31.47
CA GLY A 531 17.77 -9.27 32.55
C GLY A 531 19.19 -8.82 32.19
N ALA A 532 19.59 -8.94 30.91
CA ALA A 532 20.89 -8.51 30.40
C ALA A 532 20.87 -7.00 30.03
N SER A 533 20.51 -6.15 31.00
CA SER A 533 20.29 -4.72 30.75
C SER A 533 21.56 -3.97 30.34
N ARG A 534 22.75 -4.45 30.75
CA ARG A 534 24.02 -3.80 30.36
C ARG A 534 24.31 -4.01 28.87
N GLU A 535 24.13 -5.24 28.40
CA GLU A 535 24.28 -5.63 27.00
C GLU A 535 23.23 -4.95 26.12
N ALA A 536 22.01 -4.79 26.62
CA ALA A 536 20.95 -4.04 25.95
C ALA A 536 21.32 -2.56 25.78
N LEU A 537 21.81 -1.90 26.83
CA LEU A 537 22.21 -0.49 26.78
C LEU A 537 23.41 -0.24 25.85
N ALA A 538 24.36 -1.17 25.80
CA ALA A 538 25.52 -1.08 24.91
C ALA A 538 25.13 -0.98 23.42
N LEU A 539 23.98 -1.54 23.02
CA LEU A 539 23.48 -1.48 21.64
C LEU A 539 22.95 -0.09 21.25
N PHE A 540 22.76 0.81 22.21
CA PHE A 540 22.30 2.18 21.96
C PHE A 540 23.42 3.23 22.07
N GLU A 541 24.66 2.84 22.40
CA GLU A 541 25.78 3.78 22.57
C GLU A 541 26.03 4.60 21.29
N THR A 542 25.83 4.00 20.12
CA THR A 542 25.95 4.65 18.80
C THR A 542 24.69 5.39 18.35
N SER A 543 23.58 5.27 19.09
CA SER A 543 22.25 5.75 18.68
C SER A 543 21.81 7.03 19.41
N SER A 544 22.71 7.68 20.13
CA SER A 544 22.44 8.88 20.96
C SER A 544 21.95 10.11 20.17
N ALA A 545 22.06 10.10 18.84
CA ALA A 545 21.57 11.13 17.93
C ALA A 545 20.53 10.59 16.92
N SER A 546 19.90 9.44 17.20
CA SER A 546 18.93 8.85 16.28
C SER A 546 17.74 9.78 16.04
N GLU A 547 17.35 9.93 14.77
CA GLU A 547 16.13 10.63 14.36
C GLU A 547 14.91 9.69 14.36
N ASN A 548 15.10 8.42 14.75
CA ASN A 548 14.04 7.43 14.83
C ASN A 548 13.44 7.37 16.25
N PRO A 549 12.18 7.79 16.48
CA PRO A 549 11.54 7.74 17.80
C PRO A 549 11.39 6.31 18.35
N ASP A 550 11.34 5.28 17.50
CA ASP A 550 11.17 3.90 17.96
C ASP A 550 12.44 3.41 18.69
N VAL A 551 13.62 3.92 18.31
CA VAL A 551 14.90 3.68 19.00
C VAL A 551 14.86 4.28 20.39
N TRP A 552 14.43 5.53 20.51
CA TRP A 552 14.27 6.22 21.79
C TRP A 552 13.22 5.57 22.69
N ASN A 553 12.12 5.09 22.12
CA ASN A 553 11.11 4.34 22.85
C ASN A 553 11.68 2.99 23.35
N ALA A 554 12.43 2.26 22.52
CA ALA A 554 13.10 1.02 22.92
C ALA A 554 14.12 1.26 24.04
N LEU A 555 14.95 2.31 23.93
CA LEU A 555 15.89 2.73 24.97
C LEU A 555 15.17 3.07 26.28
N GLY A 556 14.04 3.76 26.22
CA GLY A 556 13.20 4.05 27.38
C GLY A 556 12.70 2.78 28.09
N ILE A 557 12.26 1.77 27.32
CA ILE A 557 11.87 0.46 27.86
C ILE A 557 13.07 -0.24 28.54
N VAL A 558 14.25 -0.20 27.93
CA VAL A 558 15.45 -0.83 28.49
C VAL A 558 15.87 -0.16 29.80
N HIS A 559 15.90 1.17 29.86
CA HIS A 559 16.17 1.91 31.10
C HIS A 559 15.12 1.64 32.19
N ALA A 560 13.83 1.59 31.82
CA ALA A 560 12.76 1.30 32.77
C ALA A 560 12.94 -0.09 33.42
N ARG A 561 13.31 -1.11 32.62
CA ARG A 561 13.63 -2.46 33.12
C ARG A 561 14.92 -2.49 33.93
N ALA A 562 15.91 -1.67 33.58
CA ALA A 562 17.12 -1.43 34.37
C ALA A 562 16.89 -0.63 35.66
N LYS A 563 15.64 -0.29 35.99
CA LYS A 563 15.24 0.51 37.17
C LYS A 563 15.77 1.95 37.17
N GLN A 564 16.04 2.50 35.99
CA GLN A 564 16.56 3.85 35.75
C GLN A 564 15.43 4.77 35.27
N LEU A 565 14.59 5.26 36.19
CA LEU A 565 13.41 6.07 35.84
C LEU A 565 13.76 7.40 35.16
N PRO A 566 14.73 8.22 35.65
CA PRO A 566 15.06 9.48 35.00
C PRO A 566 15.51 9.31 33.53
N GLU A 567 16.37 8.32 33.28
CA GLU A 567 16.91 8.01 31.96
C GLU A 567 15.83 7.45 31.03
N ALA A 568 14.94 6.59 31.55
CA ALA A 568 13.79 6.08 30.81
C ALA A 568 12.89 7.22 30.32
N MET A 569 12.58 8.16 31.21
CA MET A 569 11.74 9.31 30.87
C MET A 569 12.42 10.26 29.88
N ALA A 570 13.72 10.51 30.01
CA ALA A 570 14.47 11.32 29.05
C ALA A 570 14.47 10.70 27.64
N ALA A 571 14.55 9.37 27.54
CA ALA A 571 14.45 8.65 26.28
C ALA A 571 13.03 8.75 25.69
N PHE A 572 11.97 8.53 26.49
CA PHE A 572 10.60 8.70 26.02
C PHE A 572 10.28 10.14 25.60
N ASP A 573 10.80 11.14 26.32
CA ASP A 573 10.64 12.55 25.94
C ASP A 573 11.32 12.83 24.59
N SER A 574 12.44 12.16 24.29
CA SER A 574 13.10 12.25 22.99
C SER A 574 12.27 11.63 21.88
N ALA A 575 11.66 10.46 22.13
CA ALA A 575 10.71 9.85 21.20
C ALA A 575 9.49 10.77 20.93
N LEU A 576 8.91 11.38 21.97
CA LEU A 576 7.74 12.26 21.86
C LEU A 576 8.04 13.63 21.25
N ARG A 577 9.30 14.11 21.30
CA ARG A 577 9.73 15.30 20.54
C ARG A 577 9.74 15.03 19.04
N LEU A 578 10.21 13.86 18.63
CA LEU A 578 10.26 13.43 17.22
C LEU A 578 8.87 13.06 16.70
N ARG A 579 8.04 12.43 17.54
CA ARG A 579 6.66 12.06 17.22
C ARG A 579 5.70 12.45 18.36
N PRO A 580 5.16 13.69 18.32
CA PRO A 580 4.19 14.14 19.29
C PRO A 580 2.94 13.25 19.32
N ASN A 581 2.43 12.97 20.52
CA ASN A 581 1.24 12.15 20.76
C ASN A 581 1.32 10.70 20.24
N ASP A 582 2.51 10.13 20.08
CA ASP A 582 2.67 8.71 19.71
C ASP A 582 2.03 7.80 20.77
N PRO A 583 0.95 7.05 20.42
CA PRO A 583 0.14 6.34 21.41
C PRO A 583 0.90 5.18 22.07
N VAL A 584 1.80 4.51 21.34
CA VAL A 584 2.64 3.41 21.85
C VAL A 584 3.67 3.93 22.85
N THR A 585 4.34 5.04 22.55
CA THR A 585 5.29 5.68 23.48
C THR A 585 4.57 6.18 24.73
N LEU A 586 3.41 6.83 24.60
CA LEU A 586 2.60 7.26 25.74
C LEU A 586 2.13 6.09 26.61
N GLN A 587 1.75 4.96 26.00
CA GLN A 587 1.46 3.73 26.72
C GLN A 587 2.67 3.26 27.53
N ASN A 588 3.86 3.22 26.93
CA ASN A 588 5.09 2.77 27.60
C ASN A 588 5.50 3.71 28.74
N VAL A 589 5.30 5.02 28.58
CA VAL A 589 5.44 6.01 29.67
C VAL A 589 4.47 5.69 30.81
N GLY A 590 3.19 5.45 30.49
CA GLY A 590 2.17 5.10 31.48
C GLY A 590 2.51 3.83 32.27
N ILE A 591 2.89 2.77 31.57
CA ILE A 591 3.34 1.50 32.16
C ILE A 591 4.59 1.69 33.01
N THR A 592 5.55 2.51 32.54
CA THR A 592 6.77 2.81 33.29
C THR A 592 6.43 3.50 34.60
N TYR A 593 5.67 4.59 34.58
CA TYR A 593 5.27 5.27 35.82
C TYR A 593 4.50 4.37 36.78
N LEU A 594 3.62 3.51 36.26
CA LEU A 594 2.90 2.52 37.07
C LEU A 594 3.86 1.56 37.79
N ASN A 595 4.86 1.05 37.08
CA ASN A 595 5.88 0.15 37.63
C ASN A 595 6.77 0.79 38.71
N PHE A 596 6.90 2.12 38.69
CA PHE A 596 7.60 2.90 39.72
C PHE A 596 6.66 3.52 40.78
N GLY A 597 5.39 3.09 40.82
CA GLY A 597 4.40 3.53 41.81
C GLY A 597 3.96 4.99 41.69
N ARG A 598 4.10 5.60 40.49
CA ARG A 598 3.71 6.99 40.22
C ARG A 598 2.33 7.04 39.55
N ALA A 599 1.29 6.82 40.34
CA ALA A 599 -0.09 6.67 39.87
C ALA A 599 -0.64 7.87 39.07
N GLY A 600 -0.35 9.12 39.50
CA GLY A 600 -0.82 10.33 38.83
C GLY A 600 -0.27 10.50 37.41
N PRO A 601 1.05 10.54 37.23
CA PRO A 601 1.68 10.57 35.90
C PRO A 601 1.30 9.36 35.02
N ALA A 602 1.20 8.16 35.61
CA ALA A 602 0.75 6.97 34.88
C ALA A 602 -0.65 7.15 34.28
N ARG A 603 -1.61 7.67 35.06
CA ARG A 603 -2.98 7.95 34.61
C ARG A 603 -2.99 8.88 33.40
N ASN A 604 -2.32 10.02 33.52
CA ASN A 604 -2.28 11.04 32.48
C ASN A 604 -1.72 10.49 31.16
N ALA A 605 -0.62 9.73 31.22
CA ALA A 605 -0.01 9.14 30.04
C ALA A 605 -0.92 8.08 29.38
N LEU A 606 -1.54 7.20 30.17
CA LEU A 606 -2.48 6.18 29.66
C LEU A 606 -3.75 6.80 29.06
N GLU A 607 -4.29 7.86 29.66
CA GLU A 607 -5.45 8.58 29.12
C GLU A 607 -5.12 9.25 27.78
N LYS A 608 -3.94 9.88 27.67
CA LYS A 608 -3.47 10.42 26.38
C LYS A 608 -3.23 9.33 25.33
N ALA A 609 -2.64 8.19 25.74
CA ALA A 609 -2.43 7.06 24.84
C ALA A 609 -3.76 6.54 24.29
N LEU A 610 -4.75 6.32 25.15
CA LEU A 610 -6.07 5.81 24.77
C LEU A 610 -6.92 6.84 24.02
N ALA A 611 -6.73 8.14 24.27
CA ALA A 611 -7.36 9.20 23.48
C ALA A 611 -6.78 9.30 22.06
N ALA A 612 -5.49 8.99 21.90
CA ALA A 612 -4.82 8.96 20.60
C ALA A 612 -5.10 7.64 19.84
N ASN A 613 -5.13 6.51 20.53
CA ASN A 613 -5.46 5.20 19.98
C ASN A 613 -6.06 4.31 21.08
N ASP A 614 -7.36 4.01 20.97
CA ASP A 614 -8.09 3.19 21.93
C ASP A 614 -7.95 1.68 21.67
N ARG A 615 -7.18 1.27 20.65
CA ARG A 615 -6.90 -0.14 20.31
C ARG A 615 -5.56 -0.61 20.88
N LEU A 616 -5.25 -0.17 22.09
CA LEU A 616 -4.03 -0.50 22.80
C LEU A 616 -4.30 -1.46 23.98
N PRO A 617 -4.26 -2.79 23.78
CA PRO A 617 -4.62 -3.77 24.82
C PRO A 617 -3.75 -3.63 26.07
N ARG A 618 -2.45 -3.37 25.91
CA ARG A 618 -1.53 -3.13 27.03
C ARG A 618 -1.84 -1.85 27.80
N ALA A 619 -2.29 -0.78 27.13
CA ALA A 619 -2.72 0.45 27.79
C ALA A 619 -3.99 0.22 28.62
N TRP A 620 -4.97 -0.51 28.07
CA TRP A 620 -6.17 -0.93 28.80
C TRP A 620 -5.85 -1.82 30.00
N ASN A 621 -4.93 -2.77 29.84
CA ASN A 621 -4.48 -3.61 30.94
C ASN A 621 -3.79 -2.80 32.06
N ALA A 622 -2.88 -1.90 31.69
CA ALA A 622 -2.21 -1.01 32.64
C ALA A 622 -3.19 -0.06 33.35
N ARG A 623 -4.20 0.46 32.63
CA ARG A 623 -5.28 1.25 33.20
C ARG A 623 -6.08 0.44 34.22
N GLY A 624 -6.39 -0.83 33.92
CA GLY A 624 -7.06 -1.74 34.84
C GLY A 624 -6.28 -1.93 36.14
N VAL A 625 -4.96 -2.18 36.05
CA VAL A 625 -4.07 -2.29 37.22
C VAL A 625 -4.08 -1.00 38.06
N LEU A 626 -3.99 0.16 37.40
CA LEU A 626 -4.01 1.46 38.06
C LEU A 626 -5.35 1.74 38.77
N LEU A 627 -6.47 1.34 38.18
CA LEU A 627 -7.81 1.48 38.76
C LEU A 627 -8.00 0.58 39.98
N GLU A 628 -7.53 -0.67 39.92
CA GLU A 628 -7.57 -1.60 41.04
C GLU A 628 -6.71 -1.10 42.22
N GLN A 629 -5.52 -0.57 41.94
CA GLN A 629 -4.69 0.09 42.97
C GLN A 629 -5.40 1.28 43.65
N GLY A 630 -6.31 1.94 42.92
CA GLY A 630 -7.16 3.01 43.43
C GLY A 630 -8.49 2.54 44.04
N GLY A 631 -8.72 1.24 44.20
CA GLY A 631 -9.94 0.66 44.77
C GLY A 631 -11.16 0.65 43.83
N ARG A 632 -10.98 0.95 42.54
CA ARG A 632 -12.06 1.03 41.53
C ARG A 632 -12.21 -0.30 40.78
N SER A 633 -12.44 -1.39 41.51
CA SER A 633 -12.36 -2.77 40.98
C SER A 633 -13.33 -3.08 39.85
N ALA A 634 -14.53 -2.49 39.83
CA ALA A 634 -15.49 -2.71 38.74
C ALA A 634 -14.99 -2.11 37.41
N GLU A 635 -14.41 -0.91 37.46
CA GLU A 635 -13.85 -0.24 36.29
C GLU A 635 -12.53 -0.86 35.84
N ALA A 636 -11.77 -1.45 36.78
CA ALA A 636 -10.59 -2.25 36.48
C ALA A 636 -10.96 -3.47 35.63
N ILE A 637 -11.98 -4.23 36.04
CA ILE A 637 -12.52 -5.37 35.27
C ILE A 637 -12.98 -4.92 33.88
N ALA A 638 -13.73 -3.82 33.76
CA ALA A 638 -14.15 -3.30 32.46
C ALA A 638 -12.95 -2.94 31.56
N SER A 639 -11.88 -2.38 32.13
CA SER A 639 -10.65 -2.08 31.37
C SER A 639 -9.94 -3.35 30.91
N TRP A 640 -9.82 -4.37 31.77
CA TRP A 640 -9.23 -5.64 31.37
C TRP A 640 -10.09 -6.40 30.36
N ARG A 641 -11.42 -6.31 30.45
CA ARG A 641 -12.34 -6.85 29.45
C ARG A 641 -12.09 -6.22 28.09
N ARG A 642 -11.96 -4.89 28.04
CA ARG A 642 -11.57 -4.21 26.81
C ARG A 642 -10.20 -4.66 26.30
N ALA A 643 -9.24 -4.89 27.20
CA ALA A 643 -7.92 -5.41 26.82
C ALA A 643 -8.00 -6.80 26.16
N VAL A 644 -8.79 -7.73 26.71
CA VAL A 644 -8.91 -9.10 26.18
C VAL A 644 -9.89 -9.24 25.00
N GLU A 645 -10.80 -8.28 24.82
CA GLU A 645 -11.54 -8.12 23.56
C GLU A 645 -10.60 -7.74 22.42
N LEU A 646 -9.62 -6.89 22.70
CA LEU A 646 -8.62 -6.43 21.72
C LEU A 646 -7.51 -7.47 21.50
N GLU A 647 -7.06 -8.15 22.54
CA GLU A 647 -6.00 -9.18 22.48
C GLU A 647 -6.42 -10.37 23.36
N PRO A 648 -7.15 -11.36 22.82
CA PRO A 648 -7.62 -12.52 23.59
C PRO A 648 -6.47 -13.31 24.23
N GLY A 649 -5.28 -13.26 23.64
CA GLY A 649 -4.05 -13.89 24.13
C GLY A 649 -3.40 -13.21 25.34
N LEU A 650 -3.90 -12.06 25.80
CA LEU A 650 -3.30 -11.32 26.91
C LEU A 650 -3.60 -11.98 28.28
N LEU A 651 -2.85 -13.04 28.58
CA LEU A 651 -3.07 -13.91 29.74
C LEU A 651 -3.06 -13.16 31.09
N ASP A 652 -2.23 -12.12 31.22
CA ASP A 652 -2.17 -11.30 32.44
C ASP A 652 -3.50 -10.60 32.73
N ALA A 653 -4.20 -10.12 31.70
CA ALA A 653 -5.49 -9.47 31.86
C ALA A 653 -6.58 -10.46 32.30
N TRP A 654 -6.59 -11.68 31.73
CA TRP A 654 -7.47 -12.76 32.20
C TRP A 654 -7.21 -13.12 33.67
N MET A 655 -5.94 -13.23 34.06
CA MET A 655 -5.58 -13.51 35.45
C MET A 655 -5.99 -12.36 36.40
N ASN A 656 -5.80 -11.11 35.98
CA ASN A 656 -6.22 -9.94 36.75
C ASN A 656 -7.74 -9.91 36.96
N ILE A 657 -8.54 -10.19 35.92
CA ILE A 657 -10.00 -10.32 36.04
C ILE A 657 -10.35 -11.42 37.04
N ALA A 658 -9.77 -12.62 36.90
CA ALA A 658 -10.06 -13.74 37.77
C ALA A 658 -9.78 -13.44 39.26
N VAL A 659 -8.64 -12.81 39.55
CA VAL A 659 -8.24 -12.45 40.92
C VAL A 659 -9.17 -11.39 41.52
N VAL A 660 -9.51 -10.35 40.77
CA VAL A 660 -10.36 -9.26 41.28
C VAL A 660 -11.82 -9.68 41.38
N ALA A 661 -12.32 -10.48 40.43
CA ALA A 661 -13.65 -11.08 40.50
C ALA A 661 -13.82 -11.96 41.75
N ALA A 662 -12.81 -12.77 42.08
CA ALA A 662 -12.79 -13.57 43.31
C ALA A 662 -12.92 -12.71 44.57
N LYS A 663 -12.16 -11.60 44.66
CA LYS A 663 -12.25 -10.66 45.79
C LYS A 663 -13.62 -10.01 45.92
N ARG A 664 -14.31 -9.81 44.79
CA ARG A 664 -15.65 -9.22 44.72
C ARG A 664 -16.78 -10.23 44.94
N GLY A 665 -16.47 -11.53 44.99
CA GLY A 665 -17.46 -12.61 45.06
C GLY A 665 -18.21 -12.84 43.74
N ASP A 666 -17.70 -12.34 42.61
CA ASP A 666 -18.30 -12.55 41.29
C ASP A 666 -17.82 -13.89 40.69
N VAL A 667 -18.51 -14.96 41.08
CA VAL A 667 -18.17 -16.33 40.69
C VAL A 667 -18.31 -16.56 39.18
N GLY A 668 -19.24 -15.87 38.52
CA GLY A 668 -19.47 -15.98 37.08
C GLY A 668 -18.29 -15.42 36.30
N GLU A 669 -17.91 -14.18 36.61
CA GLU A 669 -16.77 -13.49 36.02
C GLU A 669 -15.45 -14.23 36.29
N GLN A 670 -15.25 -14.69 37.53
CA GLN A 670 -14.08 -15.46 37.91
C GLN A 670 -13.97 -16.78 37.12
N ARG A 671 -15.08 -17.50 36.95
CA ARG A 671 -15.11 -18.76 36.19
C ARG A 671 -14.76 -18.53 34.73
N ASP A 672 -15.38 -17.53 34.09
CA ASP A 672 -15.12 -17.23 32.68
C ASP A 672 -13.63 -16.91 32.50
N ALA A 673 -13.10 -15.94 33.26
CA ALA A 673 -11.71 -15.52 33.11
C ALA A 673 -10.68 -16.65 33.33
N LEU A 674 -10.89 -17.51 34.35
CA LEU A 674 -10.03 -18.69 34.56
C LEU A 674 -10.13 -19.69 33.41
N SER A 675 -11.32 -19.89 32.85
CA SER A 675 -11.53 -20.79 31.71
C SER A 675 -10.83 -20.27 30.46
N GLN A 676 -10.97 -18.97 30.17
CA GLN A 676 -10.32 -18.32 29.03
C GLN A 676 -8.78 -18.35 29.18
N PHE A 677 -8.25 -18.13 30.39
CA PHE A 677 -6.83 -18.27 30.69
C PHE A 677 -6.32 -19.70 30.43
N VAL A 678 -7.00 -20.72 30.98
CA VAL A 678 -6.59 -22.13 30.81
C VAL A 678 -6.68 -22.58 29.35
N ALA A 679 -7.67 -22.09 28.59
CA ALA A 679 -7.83 -22.45 27.19
C ALA A 679 -6.72 -21.87 26.29
N ARG A 680 -6.16 -20.71 26.66
CA ARG A 680 -5.19 -19.97 25.82
C ARG A 680 -3.74 -20.11 26.27
N ALA A 681 -3.51 -20.35 27.56
CA ALA A 681 -2.19 -20.59 28.08
C ALA A 681 -1.64 -21.92 27.54
N SER A 682 -0.68 -21.84 26.61
CA SER A 682 -0.01 -22.98 26.01
C SER A 682 1.50 -22.96 26.31
N GLY A 683 2.12 -24.15 26.28
CA GLY A 683 3.56 -24.32 26.51
C GLY A 683 3.97 -24.48 27.99
N ASN A 684 5.26 -24.77 28.20
CA ASN A 684 5.82 -25.08 29.52
C ASN A 684 5.92 -23.85 30.46
N LEU A 685 5.93 -22.63 29.92
CA LEU A 685 6.09 -21.39 30.70
C LEU A 685 4.95 -21.13 31.69
N TYR A 686 3.72 -21.52 31.35
CA TYR A 686 2.53 -21.27 32.19
C TYR A 686 2.02 -22.53 32.89
N ALA A 687 2.76 -23.64 32.87
CA ALA A 687 2.29 -24.93 33.38
C ALA A 687 1.85 -24.86 34.86
N SER A 688 2.60 -24.13 35.70
CA SER A 688 2.26 -23.90 37.10
C SER A 688 1.00 -23.05 37.29
N ASP A 689 0.85 -22.00 36.49
CA ASP A 689 -0.28 -21.07 36.58
C ASP A 689 -1.56 -21.71 36.02
N VAL A 690 -1.45 -22.51 34.96
CA VAL A 690 -2.56 -23.32 34.44
C VAL A 690 -3.00 -24.36 35.46
N ALA A 691 -2.06 -25.05 36.12
CA ALA A 691 -2.39 -26.00 37.18
C ALA A 691 -3.08 -25.31 38.38
N ARG A 692 -2.64 -24.10 38.72
CA ARG A 692 -3.31 -23.27 39.74
C ARG A 692 -4.70 -22.84 39.29
N ALA A 693 -4.85 -22.32 38.07
CA ALA A 693 -6.12 -21.87 37.51
C ALA A 693 -7.15 -23.00 37.44
N ARG A 694 -6.74 -24.21 37.02
CA ARG A 694 -7.61 -25.41 37.02
C ARG A 694 -8.08 -25.79 38.43
N ARG A 695 -7.20 -25.73 39.43
CA ARG A 695 -7.58 -25.98 40.83
C ARG A 695 -8.58 -24.95 41.35
N LEU A 696 -8.36 -23.67 41.03
CA LEU A 696 -9.30 -22.60 41.38
C LEU A 696 -10.66 -22.82 40.69
N LEU A 697 -10.66 -23.16 39.40
CA LEU A 697 -11.87 -23.42 38.63
C LEU A 697 -12.69 -24.59 39.21
N ALA A 698 -12.02 -25.67 39.63
CA ALA A 698 -12.65 -26.84 40.24
C ALA A 698 -13.24 -26.56 41.65
N ALA A 699 -12.72 -25.55 42.34
CA ALA A 699 -13.21 -25.14 43.66
C ALA A 699 -14.42 -24.19 43.60
N LEU A 700 -14.82 -23.69 42.41
CA LEU A 700 -15.97 -22.79 42.26
C LEU A 700 -17.30 -23.56 42.30
N PRO A 701 -18.33 -23.04 42.99
CA PRO A 701 -19.64 -23.68 43.07
C PRO A 701 -20.31 -23.75 41.69
N PRO A 702 -21.00 -24.85 41.31
CA PRO A 702 -21.46 -25.09 39.93
C PRO A 702 -22.23 -23.91 39.34
N ALA A 703 -22.08 -23.70 38.02
CA ALA A 703 -22.84 -22.68 37.30
C ALA A 703 -24.34 -22.97 37.46
N LYS A 704 -25.10 -21.96 37.89
CA LYS A 704 -26.55 -22.04 37.97
C LYS A 704 -27.18 -21.90 36.59
#